data_AF-S4GLM4-F1
#
_entry.id   AF-S4GLM4-F1
#
_cell.length_a   1.000
_cell.length_b   1.000
_cell.length_c   1.000
_cell.angle_alpha   90.00
_cell.angle_beta   90.00
_cell.angle_gamma   90.00
#
_symmetry.space_group_name_H-M   'P 1'
#
loop_
_entity.id
_entity.type
_entity.pdbx_description
1 polymer ?
#
loop_
_entity_poly.entity_id
_entity_poly.type
_entity_poly.pdbx_seq_one_letter_code
_entity_poly.pdbx_strand_id
1 'polypeptide(L)'
;MGFWERRHHIKEARSLLRVGAKVDDLHEALKIVAAQAAQWRTFVPHGGWPVLPPKLDEIVSTQELLDRNLVALNAVLSTTRLGADLENIEFTKLDERLQALHDSRESLDTLPGRCVIERELRGVGLEDLVCDLRRRKVTGQALDGELHLAWWTTVFEDIVNSSEIISNQDGSALQDASDRFVQVDTEHVRSVGPMVQQEALKKLCDLLFARSQEANQLHTALASNGSGVTFAKLMNSYPDLLLAAKPILVAMPSTLTMMTEFKPIVDVVIIDSAEHINNIELLSILARARQAVVIAHKQTVSSQSVSDLISVLPTICVKSRATRRSTYLADFLENHGYGLLRHDVPVEKMQGKVKLHQVEAAGVPVMATGLIESSQREIDEVVSLIKQRAKTFSIVPSSYVLAVVTLTSVFRNRLGAELKALAVKDENMGRFLRHVRLVSVNEAVGAAATDVILSLCYAKTSHGRLLQQFGVLEEEGGKSMLLDSLALARRNLDIVCAFKSSDMEDDRLHQDGPKLLKDLLIWAEALDDNPVDAAAAGDSSDAVDAGDEGSEVEPTKSQAAGDFSANGFSNVLFADLAERIRSRGLNVAVNYGFSEDHSIPLVVGLPNKPFALAVLTDDARFMSIESTRERNRVLAQDLEYLGWSVMNVWSVGAFVNPEKEVERIVSRIGELYKSGEQQ
;
A
#
# COMPACT_ATOMS: atom_id res chain seq x y z
N MET A 1 -100.04 -47.24 12.15
CA MET A 1 -101.23 -46.64 11.49
C MET A 1 -102.39 -47.61 11.56
N GLY A 2 -103.50 -47.15 12.15
CA GLY A 2 -104.78 -47.87 12.11
C GLY A 2 -105.43 -47.84 10.72
N PHE A 3 -106.38 -48.74 10.46
CA PHE A 3 -107.08 -48.85 9.17
C PHE A 3 -107.79 -47.55 8.75
N TRP A 4 -108.34 -46.81 9.72
CA TRP A 4 -109.02 -45.53 9.49
C TRP A 4 -108.08 -44.39 9.08
N GLU A 5 -106.87 -44.33 9.65
CA GLU A 5 -105.84 -43.33 9.29
C GLU A 5 -105.34 -43.53 7.86
N ARG A 6 -105.11 -44.77 7.42
CA ARG A 6 -104.71 -45.06 6.02
C ARG A 6 -105.77 -44.59 5.03
N ARG A 7 -107.05 -44.81 5.33
CA ARG A 7 -108.15 -44.44 4.43
C ARG A 7 -108.30 -42.92 4.33
N HIS A 8 -108.01 -42.18 5.41
CA HIS A 8 -107.94 -40.72 5.39
C HIS A 8 -106.80 -40.22 4.49
N HIS A 9 -105.57 -40.70 4.70
CA HIS A 9 -104.41 -40.23 3.93
C HIS A 9 -104.50 -40.59 2.43
N ILE A 10 -105.09 -41.74 2.08
CA ILE A 10 -105.35 -42.09 0.66
C ILE A 10 -106.37 -41.12 0.03
N LYS A 11 -107.38 -40.69 0.79
CA LYS A 11 -108.41 -39.75 0.30
C LYS A 11 -107.83 -38.35 0.11
N GLU A 12 -107.00 -37.91 1.04
CA GLU A 12 -106.26 -36.63 0.98
C GLU A 12 -105.27 -36.61 -0.19
N ALA A 13 -104.47 -37.66 -0.35
CA ALA A 13 -103.58 -37.82 -1.50
C ALA A 13 -104.30 -37.83 -2.85
N ARG A 14 -105.49 -38.45 -2.93
CA ARG A 14 -106.32 -38.41 -4.15
C ARG A 14 -106.89 -37.02 -4.44
N SER A 15 -107.13 -36.18 -3.42
CA SER A 15 -107.58 -34.80 -3.63
C SER A 15 -106.51 -33.88 -4.22
N LEU A 16 -105.22 -34.28 -4.10
CA LEU A 16 -104.08 -33.56 -4.67
C LEU A 16 -103.81 -33.93 -6.14
N LEU A 17 -104.51 -34.93 -6.70
CA LEU A 17 -104.40 -35.26 -8.11
C LEU A 17 -105.11 -34.21 -8.96
N ARG A 18 -104.46 -33.76 -10.04
CA ARG A 18 -105.12 -32.94 -11.05
C ARG A 18 -106.30 -33.69 -11.67
N VAL A 19 -107.39 -32.97 -11.92
CA VAL A 19 -108.58 -33.51 -12.58
C VAL A 19 -108.18 -34.10 -13.94
N GLY A 20 -108.35 -35.41 -14.11
CA GLY A 20 -108.01 -36.15 -15.33
C GLY A 20 -106.72 -36.99 -15.28
N ALA A 21 -105.90 -36.90 -14.23
CA ALA A 21 -104.70 -37.71 -14.08
C ALA A 21 -105.03 -39.14 -13.58
N LYS A 22 -104.63 -40.18 -14.31
CA LYS A 22 -104.64 -41.57 -13.85
C LYS A 22 -103.25 -41.92 -13.31
N VAL A 23 -103.18 -42.33 -12.05
CA VAL A 23 -101.94 -42.80 -11.41
C VAL A 23 -102.18 -44.22 -10.94
N ASP A 24 -101.41 -45.17 -11.49
CA ASP A 24 -101.57 -46.60 -11.23
C ASP A 24 -101.14 -46.99 -9.82
N ASP A 25 -100.08 -46.35 -9.29
CA ASP A 25 -99.64 -46.48 -7.89
C ASP A 25 -99.43 -45.10 -7.25
N LEU A 26 -100.36 -44.73 -6.37
CA LEU A 26 -100.35 -43.44 -5.68
C LEU A 26 -99.16 -43.30 -4.72
N HIS A 27 -98.66 -44.41 -4.17
CA HIS A 27 -97.58 -44.39 -3.19
C HIS A 27 -96.23 -44.08 -3.85
N GLU A 28 -95.95 -44.72 -4.99
CA GLU A 28 -94.73 -44.45 -5.77
C GLU A 28 -94.74 -43.02 -6.34
N ALA A 29 -95.88 -42.54 -6.83
CA ALA A 29 -96.00 -41.16 -7.30
C ALA A 29 -95.72 -40.14 -6.18
N LEU A 30 -96.22 -40.38 -4.96
CA LEU A 30 -95.94 -39.51 -3.81
C LEU A 30 -94.48 -39.57 -3.38
N LYS A 31 -93.80 -40.72 -3.48
CA LYS A 31 -92.35 -40.80 -3.23
C LYS A 31 -91.56 -39.96 -4.24
N ILE A 32 -91.92 -40.01 -5.52
CA ILE A 32 -91.27 -39.20 -6.56
C ILE A 32 -91.50 -37.71 -6.29
N VAL A 33 -92.73 -37.31 -5.97
CA VAL A 33 -93.04 -35.92 -5.63
C VAL A 33 -92.31 -35.47 -4.36
N ALA A 34 -92.20 -36.32 -3.35
CA ALA A 34 -91.44 -36.03 -2.13
C ALA A 34 -89.94 -35.88 -2.41
N ALA A 35 -89.36 -36.74 -3.26
CA ALA A 35 -87.96 -36.62 -3.68
C ALA A 35 -87.72 -35.34 -4.50
N GLN A 36 -88.63 -35.00 -5.40
CA GLN A 36 -88.56 -33.79 -6.21
C GLN A 36 -88.73 -32.53 -5.36
N ALA A 37 -89.65 -32.55 -4.39
CA ALA A 37 -89.83 -31.47 -3.42
C ALA A 37 -88.61 -31.31 -2.48
N ALA A 38 -87.94 -32.41 -2.12
CA ALA A 38 -86.71 -32.38 -1.34
C ALA A 38 -85.57 -31.71 -2.14
N GLN A 39 -85.41 -32.06 -3.42
CA GLN A 39 -84.47 -31.39 -4.33
C GLN A 39 -84.81 -29.91 -4.51
N TRP A 40 -86.09 -29.55 -4.64
CA TRP A 40 -86.50 -28.15 -4.78
C TRP A 40 -86.21 -27.31 -3.55
N ARG A 41 -86.34 -27.88 -2.35
CA ARG A 41 -85.95 -27.19 -1.10
C ARG A 41 -84.45 -26.93 -1.01
N THR A 42 -83.61 -27.71 -1.69
CA THR A 42 -82.17 -27.46 -1.77
C THR A 42 -81.87 -26.17 -2.53
N PHE A 43 -82.66 -25.85 -3.57
CA PHE A 43 -82.45 -24.66 -4.41
C PHE A 43 -83.29 -23.45 -3.98
N VAL A 44 -84.42 -23.65 -3.28
CA VAL A 44 -85.30 -22.57 -2.79
C VAL A 44 -85.65 -22.81 -1.32
N PRO A 45 -84.75 -22.47 -0.37
CA PRO A 45 -84.91 -22.80 1.05
C PRO A 45 -86.11 -22.13 1.72
N HIS A 46 -86.59 -20.99 1.19
CA HIS A 46 -87.69 -20.21 1.77
C HIS A 46 -89.09 -20.57 1.21
N GLY A 47 -89.20 -21.60 0.37
CA GLY A 47 -90.47 -22.01 -0.22
C GLY A 47 -90.95 -21.07 -1.32
N GLY A 48 -90.85 -21.52 -2.56
CA GLY A 48 -91.26 -20.78 -3.75
C GLY A 48 -91.08 -21.64 -5.00
N TRP A 49 -91.61 -21.18 -6.13
CA TRP A 49 -91.33 -21.82 -7.42
C TRP A 49 -89.90 -21.48 -7.85
N PRO A 50 -89.12 -22.44 -8.39
CA PRO A 50 -87.82 -22.13 -8.96
C PRO A 50 -87.99 -21.14 -10.11
N VAL A 51 -87.38 -19.96 -9.96
CA VAL A 51 -87.33 -18.94 -11.01
C VAL A 51 -85.99 -19.11 -11.70
N LEU A 52 -86.02 -19.31 -13.03
CA LEU A 52 -84.79 -19.31 -13.81
C LEU A 52 -84.09 -17.96 -13.64
N PRO A 53 -82.77 -17.93 -13.43
CA PRO A 53 -82.03 -16.68 -13.40
C PRO A 53 -82.37 -15.83 -14.63
N PRO A 54 -82.57 -14.51 -14.49
CA PRO A 54 -82.69 -13.64 -15.65
C PRO A 54 -81.43 -13.81 -16.49
N LYS A 55 -81.58 -13.94 -17.82
CA LYS A 55 -80.48 -14.11 -18.79
C LYS A 55 -79.74 -15.46 -18.74
N LEU A 56 -80.44 -16.56 -18.43
CA LEU A 56 -79.88 -17.91 -18.50
C LEU A 56 -79.15 -18.19 -19.83
N ASP A 57 -79.72 -17.77 -20.95
CA ASP A 57 -79.11 -17.94 -22.28
C ASP A 57 -77.76 -17.22 -22.39
N GLU A 58 -77.62 -16.03 -21.79
CA GLU A 58 -76.34 -15.32 -21.73
C GLU A 58 -75.33 -16.07 -20.86
N ILE A 59 -75.75 -16.62 -19.70
CA ILE A 59 -74.88 -17.38 -18.80
C ILE A 59 -74.35 -18.65 -19.49
N VAL A 60 -75.22 -19.42 -20.14
CA VAL A 60 -74.84 -20.62 -20.88
C VAL A 60 -73.86 -20.27 -22.00
N SER A 61 -74.15 -19.22 -22.78
CA SER A 61 -73.25 -18.78 -23.85
C SER A 61 -71.87 -18.33 -23.33
N THR A 62 -71.82 -17.71 -22.15
CA THR A 62 -70.57 -17.26 -21.51
C THR A 62 -69.75 -18.44 -21.01
N GLN A 63 -70.41 -19.44 -20.42
CA GLN A 63 -69.76 -20.68 -19.97
C GLN A 63 -69.19 -21.46 -21.16
N GLU A 64 -69.96 -21.64 -22.23
CA GLU A 64 -69.46 -22.33 -23.45
C GLU A 64 -68.28 -21.60 -24.09
N LEU A 65 -68.21 -20.27 -23.98
CA LEU A 65 -67.09 -19.48 -24.46
C LEU A 65 -65.87 -19.62 -23.55
N LEU A 66 -66.07 -19.64 -22.22
CA LEU A 66 -65.02 -19.90 -21.24
C LEU A 66 -64.41 -21.29 -21.46
N ASP A 67 -65.23 -22.34 -21.55
CA ASP A 67 -64.77 -23.72 -21.76
C ASP A 67 -63.94 -23.84 -23.05
N ARG A 68 -64.40 -23.23 -24.15
CA ARG A 68 -63.63 -23.19 -25.40
C ARG A 68 -62.27 -22.52 -25.24
N ASN A 69 -62.20 -21.41 -24.52
CA ASN A 69 -60.93 -20.70 -24.27
C ASN A 69 -60.01 -21.51 -23.35
N LEU A 70 -60.54 -22.18 -22.32
CA LEU A 70 -59.77 -23.03 -21.42
C LEU A 70 -59.19 -24.25 -22.17
N VAL A 71 -59.96 -24.88 -23.05
CA VAL A 71 -59.47 -25.97 -23.92
C VAL A 71 -58.33 -25.50 -24.81
N ALA A 72 -58.46 -24.32 -25.43
CA ALA A 72 -57.41 -23.75 -26.27
C ALA A 72 -56.13 -23.44 -25.46
N LEU A 73 -56.27 -22.88 -24.26
CA LEU A 73 -55.15 -22.62 -23.35
C LEU A 73 -54.50 -23.92 -22.85
N ASN A 74 -55.30 -24.95 -22.54
CA ASN A 74 -54.83 -26.27 -22.11
C ASN A 74 -53.89 -26.90 -23.15
N ALA A 75 -54.20 -26.77 -24.44
CA ALA A 75 -53.34 -27.30 -25.51
C ALA A 75 -51.94 -26.65 -25.47
N VAL A 76 -51.87 -25.33 -25.29
CA VAL A 76 -50.61 -24.57 -25.27
C VAL A 76 -49.83 -24.76 -23.96
N LEU A 77 -50.53 -24.82 -22.83
CA LEU A 77 -49.91 -24.90 -21.50
C LEU A 77 -49.46 -26.31 -21.11
N SER A 78 -49.80 -27.33 -21.91
CA SER A 78 -49.47 -28.74 -21.67
C SER A 78 -47.98 -29.01 -21.44
N THR A 79 -47.09 -28.26 -22.09
CA THR A 79 -45.63 -28.39 -21.96
C THR A 79 -45.02 -27.48 -20.89
N THR A 80 -45.84 -26.68 -20.18
CA THR A 80 -45.36 -25.76 -19.14
C THR A 80 -45.27 -26.46 -17.80
N ARG A 81 -44.44 -25.91 -16.90
CA ARG A 81 -44.19 -26.47 -15.56
C ARG A 81 -45.46 -26.63 -14.71
N LEU A 82 -46.47 -25.78 -14.91
CA LEU A 82 -47.74 -25.80 -14.18
C LEU A 82 -48.81 -26.67 -14.86
N GLY A 83 -48.47 -27.32 -15.99
CA GLY A 83 -49.31 -28.31 -16.68
C GLY A 83 -50.57 -27.75 -17.34
N ALA A 84 -51.26 -28.60 -18.10
CA ALA A 84 -52.64 -28.38 -18.53
C ALA A 84 -53.63 -28.77 -17.40
N ASP A 85 -54.92 -28.73 -17.70
CA ASP A 85 -56.07 -29.07 -16.82
C ASP A 85 -56.67 -27.89 -16.06
N LEU A 86 -56.91 -26.77 -16.76
CA LEU A 86 -57.56 -25.59 -16.20
C LEU A 86 -59.06 -25.79 -15.85
N GLU A 87 -59.69 -26.84 -16.37
CA GLU A 87 -61.12 -27.12 -16.22
C GLU A 87 -61.47 -27.71 -14.84
N ASN A 88 -60.51 -28.41 -14.22
CA ASN A 88 -60.71 -29.08 -12.93
C ASN A 88 -60.13 -28.30 -11.74
N ILE A 89 -59.76 -27.03 -11.96
CA ILE A 89 -59.19 -26.15 -10.92
C ILE A 89 -60.31 -25.33 -10.26
N GLU A 90 -60.18 -25.10 -8.95
CA GLU A 90 -61.05 -24.17 -8.22
C GLU A 90 -61.00 -22.76 -8.83
N PHE A 91 -62.17 -22.14 -9.03
CA PHE A 91 -62.30 -20.88 -9.76
C PHE A 91 -61.32 -19.78 -9.29
N THR A 92 -61.13 -19.61 -7.99
CA THR A 92 -60.21 -18.61 -7.42
C THR A 92 -58.76 -18.83 -7.89
N LYS A 93 -58.31 -20.08 -7.94
CA LYS A 93 -56.96 -20.44 -8.40
C LYS A 93 -56.82 -20.35 -9.91
N LEU A 94 -57.92 -20.63 -10.64
CA LEU A 94 -57.97 -20.44 -12.08
C LEU A 94 -57.83 -18.95 -12.42
N ASP A 95 -58.55 -18.07 -11.71
CA ASP A 95 -58.50 -16.62 -11.90
C ASP A 95 -57.09 -16.08 -11.61
N GLU A 96 -56.50 -16.40 -10.46
CA GLU A 96 -55.11 -16.03 -10.13
C GLU A 96 -54.10 -16.47 -11.19
N ARG A 97 -54.26 -17.69 -11.72
CA ARG A 97 -53.37 -18.24 -12.75
C ARG A 97 -53.55 -17.54 -14.09
N LEU A 98 -54.78 -17.24 -14.50
CA LEU A 98 -55.07 -16.50 -15.73
C LEU A 98 -54.58 -15.06 -15.63
N GLN A 99 -54.74 -14.42 -14.46
CA GLN A 99 -54.21 -13.09 -14.16
C GLN A 99 -52.68 -13.07 -14.29
N ALA A 100 -51.98 -14.03 -13.67
CA ALA A 100 -50.52 -14.12 -13.76
C ALA A 100 -50.02 -14.34 -15.20
N LEU A 101 -50.72 -15.17 -15.99
CA LEU A 101 -50.42 -15.34 -17.41
C LEU A 101 -50.64 -14.05 -18.20
N HIS A 102 -51.73 -13.34 -17.92
CA HIS A 102 -52.04 -12.06 -18.56
C HIS A 102 -51.03 -10.97 -18.23
N ASP A 103 -50.65 -10.84 -16.96
CA ASP A 103 -49.69 -9.84 -16.49
C ASP A 103 -48.31 -10.06 -17.12
N SER A 104 -47.98 -11.32 -17.47
CA SER A 104 -46.73 -11.67 -18.16
C SER A 104 -46.74 -11.47 -19.68
N ARG A 105 -47.83 -10.95 -20.29
CA ARG A 105 -47.99 -10.86 -21.75
C ARG A 105 -46.89 -10.05 -22.45
N GLU A 106 -46.40 -8.99 -21.82
CA GLU A 106 -45.34 -8.12 -22.38
C GLU A 106 -44.02 -8.90 -22.58
N SER A 107 -43.83 -10.02 -21.88
CA SER A 107 -42.66 -10.88 -22.10
C SER A 107 -42.67 -11.58 -23.47
N LEU A 108 -43.85 -11.78 -24.07
CA LEU A 108 -44.01 -12.41 -25.39
C LEU A 108 -43.50 -11.52 -26.52
N ASP A 109 -43.56 -10.20 -26.37
CA ASP A 109 -43.05 -9.24 -27.36
C ASP A 109 -41.54 -9.39 -27.58
N THR A 110 -40.82 -9.81 -26.51
CA THR A 110 -39.37 -10.03 -26.56
C THR A 110 -38.97 -11.47 -26.92
N LEU A 111 -39.93 -12.40 -27.04
CA LEU A 111 -39.67 -13.83 -27.24
C LEU A 111 -38.97 -14.14 -28.58
N PRO A 112 -39.35 -13.56 -29.74
CA PRO A 112 -38.64 -13.80 -30.99
C PRO A 112 -37.17 -13.37 -30.91
N GLY A 113 -36.88 -12.22 -30.31
CA GLY A 113 -35.52 -11.74 -30.09
C GLY A 113 -34.71 -12.68 -29.20
N ARG A 114 -35.30 -13.15 -28.09
CA ARG A 114 -34.65 -14.12 -27.19
C ARG A 114 -34.32 -15.44 -27.88
N CYS A 115 -35.23 -15.97 -28.70
CA CYS A 115 -34.99 -17.22 -29.43
C CYS A 115 -33.88 -17.10 -30.49
N VAL A 116 -33.73 -15.93 -31.12
CA VAL A 116 -32.61 -15.66 -32.03
C VAL A 116 -31.29 -15.63 -31.27
N ILE A 117 -31.22 -14.86 -30.19
CA ILE A 117 -30.02 -14.75 -29.34
C ILE A 117 -29.61 -16.10 -28.74
N GLU A 118 -30.57 -16.89 -28.24
CA GLU A 118 -30.29 -18.24 -27.72
C GLU A 118 -29.70 -19.17 -28.78
N ARG A 119 -30.17 -19.07 -30.03
CA ARG A 119 -29.64 -19.87 -31.14
C ARG A 119 -28.23 -19.44 -31.52
N GLU A 120 -27.96 -18.14 -31.52
CA GLU A 120 -26.62 -17.60 -31.77
C GLU A 120 -25.64 -18.02 -30.68
N LEU A 121 -26.00 -17.87 -29.40
CA LEU A 121 -25.18 -18.30 -28.26
C LEU A 121 -24.90 -19.80 -28.27
N ARG A 122 -25.90 -20.63 -28.62
CA ARG A 122 -25.70 -22.06 -28.84
C ARG A 122 -24.74 -22.33 -30.00
N GLY A 123 -24.86 -21.59 -31.11
CA GLY A 123 -23.97 -21.73 -32.27
C GLY A 123 -22.50 -21.44 -31.96
N VAL A 124 -22.23 -20.58 -30.99
CA VAL A 124 -20.87 -20.25 -30.49
C VAL A 124 -20.40 -21.21 -29.39
N GLY A 125 -21.27 -22.13 -28.91
CA GLY A 125 -20.94 -23.11 -27.88
C GLY A 125 -21.14 -22.64 -26.43
N LEU A 126 -21.83 -21.53 -26.21
CA LEU A 126 -22.08 -20.96 -24.87
C LEU A 126 -23.35 -21.53 -24.19
N GLU A 127 -23.85 -22.68 -24.63
CA GLU A 127 -25.10 -23.26 -24.13
C GLU A 127 -25.03 -23.61 -22.64
N ASP A 128 -23.92 -24.17 -22.17
CA ASP A 128 -23.74 -24.55 -20.77
C ASP A 128 -23.72 -23.31 -19.85
N LEU A 129 -23.05 -22.23 -20.27
CA LEU A 129 -23.03 -20.96 -19.54
C LEU A 129 -24.43 -20.36 -19.44
N VAL A 130 -25.18 -20.33 -20.55
CA VAL A 130 -26.55 -19.80 -20.57
C VAL A 130 -27.48 -20.63 -19.69
N CYS A 131 -27.33 -21.97 -19.71
CA CYS A 131 -28.10 -22.87 -18.85
C CYS A 131 -27.78 -22.63 -17.37
N ASP A 132 -26.51 -22.44 -17.00
CA ASP A 132 -26.09 -22.15 -15.63
C ASP A 132 -26.63 -20.79 -15.13
N LEU A 133 -26.45 -19.73 -15.91
CA LEU A 133 -26.96 -18.39 -15.59
C LEU A 133 -28.48 -18.40 -15.38
N ARG A 134 -29.21 -19.16 -16.21
CA ARG A 134 -30.66 -19.35 -16.09
C ARG A 134 -31.02 -20.11 -14.82
N ARG A 135 -30.27 -21.15 -14.47
CA ARG A 135 -30.49 -21.95 -13.26
C ARG A 135 -30.30 -21.10 -12.01
N ARG A 136 -29.27 -20.25 -11.98
CA ARG A 136 -28.96 -19.32 -10.87
C ARG A 136 -29.81 -18.05 -10.86
N LYS A 137 -30.56 -17.78 -11.95
CA LYS A 137 -31.40 -16.59 -12.14
C LYS A 137 -30.60 -15.28 -12.03
N VAL A 138 -29.44 -15.24 -12.66
CA VAL A 138 -28.57 -14.06 -12.67
C VAL A 138 -29.27 -12.90 -13.40
N THR A 139 -29.27 -11.71 -12.81
CA THR A 139 -29.88 -10.50 -13.36
C THR A 139 -28.88 -9.69 -14.19
N GLY A 140 -29.36 -8.76 -15.02
CA GLY A 140 -28.53 -8.06 -16.01
C GLY A 140 -27.30 -7.33 -15.45
N GLN A 141 -27.33 -6.86 -14.21
CA GLN A 141 -26.19 -6.18 -13.58
C GLN A 141 -25.02 -7.12 -13.22
N ALA A 142 -25.28 -8.42 -13.03
CA ALA A 142 -24.26 -9.40 -12.67
C ALA A 142 -23.76 -10.22 -13.88
N LEU A 143 -24.38 -10.05 -15.06
CA LEU A 143 -24.10 -10.85 -16.24
C LEU A 143 -22.67 -10.68 -16.75
N ASP A 144 -22.18 -9.44 -16.82
CA ASP A 144 -20.84 -9.13 -17.32
C ASP A 144 -19.77 -9.76 -16.43
N GLY A 145 -19.92 -9.65 -15.10
CA GLY A 145 -19.00 -10.26 -14.13
C GLY A 145 -18.96 -11.79 -14.23
N GLU A 146 -20.11 -12.45 -14.40
CA GLU A 146 -20.20 -13.90 -14.55
C GLU A 146 -19.56 -14.39 -15.85
N LEU A 147 -19.74 -13.66 -16.95
CA LEU A 147 -19.09 -13.97 -18.22
C LEU A 147 -17.57 -13.83 -18.10
N HIS A 148 -17.09 -12.75 -17.49
CA HIS A 148 -15.66 -12.57 -17.23
C HIS A 148 -15.09 -13.67 -16.35
N LEU A 149 -15.79 -14.07 -15.28
CA LEU A 149 -15.38 -15.17 -14.41
C LEU A 149 -15.29 -16.49 -15.19
N ALA A 150 -16.30 -16.83 -15.98
CA ALA A 150 -16.30 -18.05 -16.78
C ALA A 150 -15.15 -18.08 -17.80
N TRP A 151 -14.89 -16.94 -18.45
CA TRP A 151 -13.76 -16.78 -19.37
C TRP A 151 -12.42 -17.01 -18.66
N TRP A 152 -12.17 -16.29 -17.56
CA TRP A 152 -10.91 -16.39 -16.82
C TRP A 152 -10.71 -17.76 -16.18
N THR A 153 -11.78 -18.41 -15.73
CA THR A 153 -11.73 -19.80 -15.22
C THR A 153 -11.30 -20.76 -16.31
N THR A 154 -11.86 -20.63 -17.52
CA THR A 154 -11.49 -21.45 -18.67
C THR A 154 -10.02 -21.23 -19.06
N VAL A 155 -9.57 -19.98 -19.11
CA VAL A 155 -8.16 -19.63 -19.40
C VAL A 155 -7.23 -20.19 -18.33
N PHE A 156 -7.60 -20.07 -17.05
CA PHE A 156 -6.81 -20.61 -15.94
C PHE A 156 -6.71 -22.13 -16.01
N GLU A 157 -7.83 -22.82 -16.27
CA GLU A 157 -7.84 -24.27 -16.45
C GLU A 157 -6.94 -24.71 -17.62
N ASP A 158 -6.94 -23.98 -18.74
CA ASP A 158 -6.06 -24.27 -19.87
C ASP A 158 -4.58 -24.03 -19.53
N ILE A 159 -4.26 -22.96 -18.79
CA ILE A 159 -2.90 -22.68 -18.30
C ILE A 159 -2.43 -23.79 -17.33
N VAL A 160 -3.30 -24.20 -16.40
CA VAL A 160 -3.01 -25.27 -15.44
C VAL A 160 -2.81 -26.60 -16.15
N ASN A 161 -3.63 -26.93 -17.15
CA ASN A 161 -3.54 -28.17 -17.90
C ASN A 161 -2.34 -28.20 -18.85
N SER A 162 -1.91 -27.05 -19.35
CA SER A 162 -0.74 -26.94 -20.26
C SER A 162 0.61 -26.99 -19.53
N SER A 163 0.65 -26.75 -18.21
CA SER A 163 1.88 -26.73 -17.42
C SER A 163 1.78 -27.54 -16.13
N GLU A 164 2.47 -28.69 -16.09
CA GLU A 164 2.59 -29.53 -14.89
C GLU A 164 3.23 -28.78 -13.69
N ILE A 165 4.03 -27.75 -13.97
CA ILE A 165 4.67 -26.92 -12.94
C ILE A 165 3.62 -26.07 -12.21
N ILE A 166 2.63 -25.54 -12.93
CA ILE A 166 1.57 -24.69 -12.37
C ILE A 166 0.51 -25.57 -11.69
N SER A 167 0.19 -26.74 -12.27
CA SER A 167 -0.82 -27.66 -11.75
C SER A 167 -0.55 -28.16 -10.32
N ASN A 168 0.71 -28.31 -9.93
CA ASN A 168 1.11 -28.77 -8.60
C ASN A 168 1.43 -27.64 -7.61
N GLN A 169 1.28 -26.38 -8.01
CA GLN A 169 1.62 -25.22 -7.18
C GLN A 169 0.35 -24.53 -6.67
N ASP A 170 -0.04 -24.85 -5.44
CA ASP A 170 -1.01 -24.05 -4.69
C ASP A 170 -0.32 -22.83 -4.04
N GLY A 171 -1.09 -21.81 -3.67
CA GLY A 171 -0.58 -20.60 -3.00
C GLY A 171 0.15 -20.92 -1.68
N SER A 172 -0.20 -22.02 -1.01
CA SER A 172 0.51 -22.52 0.18
C SER A 172 1.92 -23.02 -0.13
N ALA A 173 2.08 -23.79 -1.20
CA ALA A 173 3.39 -24.32 -1.62
C ALA A 173 4.34 -23.20 -2.06
N LEU A 174 3.83 -22.16 -2.72
CA LEU A 174 4.60 -20.97 -3.08
C LEU A 174 5.06 -20.20 -1.84
N GLN A 175 4.20 -20.06 -0.84
CA GLN A 175 4.56 -19.44 0.43
C GLN A 175 5.68 -20.20 1.14
N ASP A 176 5.56 -21.52 1.27
CA ASP A 176 6.57 -22.37 1.92
C ASP A 176 7.92 -22.29 1.19
N ALA A 177 7.90 -22.25 -0.15
CA ALA A 177 9.11 -22.11 -0.95
C ALA A 177 9.78 -20.73 -0.74
N SER A 178 8.99 -19.66 -0.71
CA SER A 178 9.48 -18.30 -0.42
C SER A 178 10.09 -18.22 0.98
N ASP A 179 9.41 -18.74 1.99
CA ASP A 179 9.87 -18.71 3.38
C ASP A 179 11.16 -19.52 3.57
N ARG A 180 11.22 -20.70 2.95
CA ARG A 180 12.45 -21.52 2.92
C ARG A 180 13.59 -20.79 2.22
N PHE A 181 13.33 -20.12 1.10
CA PHE A 181 14.35 -19.33 0.41
C PHE A 181 14.88 -18.19 1.31
N VAL A 182 13.99 -17.43 1.96
CA VAL A 182 14.38 -16.35 2.87
C VAL A 182 15.23 -16.87 4.03
N GLN A 183 14.86 -18.01 4.60
CA GLN A 183 15.63 -18.66 5.66
C GLN A 183 17.03 -19.06 5.17
N VAL A 184 17.12 -19.85 4.10
CA VAL A 184 18.38 -20.36 3.56
C VAL A 184 19.29 -19.23 3.10
N ASP A 185 18.75 -18.20 2.44
CA ASP A 185 19.54 -17.05 2.00
C ASP A 185 20.11 -16.26 3.19
N THR A 186 19.34 -16.13 4.28
CA THR A 186 19.80 -15.47 5.50
C THR A 186 20.89 -16.26 6.21
N GLU A 187 20.74 -17.59 6.30
CA GLU A 187 21.77 -18.48 6.84
C GLU A 187 23.04 -18.47 5.97
N HIS A 188 22.87 -18.49 4.65
CA HIS A 188 23.98 -18.42 3.70
C HIS A 188 24.78 -17.12 3.89
N VAL A 189 24.12 -15.95 3.89
CA VAL A 189 24.80 -14.65 4.10
C VAL A 189 25.53 -14.60 5.45
N ARG A 190 24.93 -15.15 6.51
CA ARG A 190 25.56 -15.23 7.84
C ARG A 190 26.79 -16.16 7.87
N SER A 191 26.81 -17.20 7.05
CA SER A 191 27.92 -18.18 6.99
C SER A 191 29.19 -17.65 6.32
N VAL A 192 29.08 -16.66 5.42
CA VAL A 192 30.23 -16.15 4.63
C VAL A 192 31.32 -15.55 5.53
N GLY A 193 30.93 -14.75 6.54
CA GLY A 193 31.88 -14.07 7.42
C GLY A 193 32.83 -15.03 8.14
N PRO A 194 32.31 -16.03 8.88
CA PRO A 194 33.14 -17.07 9.51
C PRO A 194 34.03 -17.84 8.53
N MET A 195 33.54 -18.16 7.32
CA MET A 195 34.34 -18.85 6.30
C MET A 195 35.54 -18.01 5.85
N VAL A 196 35.33 -16.72 5.58
CA VAL A 196 36.41 -15.79 5.22
C VAL A 196 37.39 -15.63 6.38
N GLN A 197 36.89 -15.55 7.62
CA GLN A 197 37.73 -15.44 8.80
C GLN A 197 38.62 -16.68 8.99
N GLN A 198 38.09 -17.89 8.75
CA GLN A 198 38.85 -19.13 8.85
C GLN A 198 40.00 -19.18 7.83
N GLU A 199 39.75 -18.82 6.57
CA GLU A 199 40.79 -18.77 5.54
C GLU A 199 41.82 -17.65 5.80
N ALA A 200 41.37 -16.49 6.27
CA ALA A 200 42.28 -15.41 6.68
C ALA A 200 43.20 -15.82 7.84
N LEU A 201 42.65 -16.53 8.83
CA LEU A 201 43.42 -17.04 9.96
C LEU A 201 44.43 -18.10 9.53
N LYS A 202 44.04 -19.02 8.65
CA LYS A 202 44.94 -20.03 8.08
C LYS A 202 46.12 -19.38 7.37
N LYS A 203 45.85 -18.40 6.50
CA LYS A 203 46.90 -17.62 5.80
C LYS A 203 47.83 -16.91 6.78
N LEU A 204 47.28 -16.33 7.85
CA LEU A 204 48.09 -15.70 8.90
C LEU A 204 48.99 -16.72 9.61
N CYS A 205 48.47 -17.88 10.00
CA CYS A 205 49.25 -18.94 10.62
C CYS A 205 50.39 -19.40 9.70
N ASP A 206 50.10 -19.67 8.43
CA ASP A 206 51.11 -20.09 7.45
C ASP A 206 52.23 -19.05 7.32
N LEU A 207 51.88 -17.75 7.28
CA LEU A 207 52.86 -16.65 7.25
C LEU A 207 53.69 -16.55 8.53
N LEU A 208 53.06 -16.70 9.70
CA LEU A 208 53.77 -16.66 10.99
C LEU A 208 54.77 -17.82 11.12
N PHE A 209 54.42 -19.02 10.63
CA PHE A 209 55.32 -20.16 10.61
C PHE A 209 56.45 -19.98 9.59
N ALA A 210 56.14 -19.50 8.38
CA ALA A 210 57.14 -19.28 7.34
C ALA A 210 58.15 -18.19 7.72
N ARG A 211 57.75 -17.17 8.49
CA ARG A 211 58.59 -16.03 8.90
C ARG A 211 58.67 -15.90 10.43
N SER A 212 59.04 -16.98 11.10
CA SER A 212 59.06 -17.07 12.58
C SER A 212 59.92 -16.01 13.28
N GLN A 213 61.05 -15.62 12.69
CA GLN A 213 61.92 -14.57 13.26
C GLN A 213 61.25 -13.20 13.23
N GLU A 214 60.68 -12.80 12.08
CA GLU A 214 59.92 -11.54 11.95
C GLU A 214 58.69 -11.54 12.87
N ALA A 215 57.99 -12.67 12.97
CA ALA A 215 56.84 -12.84 13.85
C ALA A 215 57.20 -12.62 15.33
N ASN A 216 58.32 -13.19 15.80
CA ASN A 216 58.80 -13.00 17.17
C ASN A 216 59.24 -11.55 17.45
N GLN A 217 59.84 -10.88 16.47
CA GLN A 217 60.20 -9.47 16.60
C GLN A 217 58.97 -8.56 16.65
N LEU A 218 57.98 -8.81 15.79
CA LEU A 218 56.69 -8.12 15.82
C LEU A 218 55.96 -8.35 17.15
N HIS A 219 55.92 -9.60 17.62
CA HIS A 219 55.33 -9.94 18.91
C HIS A 219 56.03 -9.19 20.06
N THR A 220 57.36 -9.17 20.06
CA THR A 220 58.15 -8.45 21.07
C THR A 220 57.88 -6.95 21.01
N ALA A 221 57.80 -6.35 19.82
CA ALA A 221 57.47 -4.95 19.63
C ALA A 221 56.07 -4.63 20.20
N LEU A 222 55.07 -5.45 19.91
CA LEU A 222 53.70 -5.27 20.43
C LEU A 222 53.60 -5.52 21.94
N ALA A 223 54.27 -6.55 22.46
CA ALA A 223 54.24 -6.92 23.87
C ALA A 223 55.02 -5.94 24.76
N SER A 224 56.05 -5.29 24.22
CA SER A 224 56.91 -4.37 24.98
C SER A 224 56.17 -3.15 25.53
N ASN A 225 54.97 -2.82 25.04
CA ASN A 225 54.17 -1.63 25.40
C ASN A 225 55.03 -0.34 25.50
N GLY A 226 56.18 -0.32 24.81
CA GLY A 226 57.16 0.74 24.94
C GLY A 226 56.65 2.03 24.31
N SER A 227 56.90 3.16 24.97
CA SER A 227 56.64 4.49 24.43
C SER A 227 57.52 4.71 23.18
N GLY A 228 56.99 4.42 21.98
CA GLY A 228 57.73 4.56 20.72
C GLY A 228 57.33 3.61 19.58
N VAL A 229 56.48 2.61 19.82
CA VAL A 229 55.94 1.78 18.74
C VAL A 229 54.73 2.48 18.10
N THR A 230 54.94 3.07 16.92
CA THR A 230 53.86 3.69 16.13
C THR A 230 53.38 2.75 15.04
N PHE A 231 52.12 2.90 14.62
CA PHE A 231 51.55 2.13 13.50
C PHE A 231 52.38 2.30 12.22
N ALA A 232 52.82 3.52 11.91
CA ALA A 232 53.68 3.78 10.75
C ALA A 232 54.98 2.96 10.79
N LYS A 233 55.62 2.87 11.97
CA LYS A 233 56.83 2.07 12.16
C LYS A 233 56.58 0.57 11.98
N LEU A 234 55.45 0.07 12.50
CA LEU A 234 55.05 -1.33 12.33
C LEU A 234 54.73 -1.65 10.88
N MET A 235 53.97 -0.79 10.19
CA MET A 235 53.62 -0.96 8.78
C MET A 235 54.87 -0.96 7.88
N ASN A 236 55.85 -0.10 8.19
CA ASN A 236 57.10 -0.05 7.44
C ASN A 236 58.03 -1.25 7.71
N SER A 237 58.02 -1.78 8.94
CA SER A 237 58.93 -2.86 9.34
C SER A 237 58.37 -4.27 9.06
N TYR A 238 57.05 -4.44 9.19
CA TYR A 238 56.35 -5.74 9.09
C TYR A 238 55.04 -5.65 8.28
N PRO A 239 55.05 -5.13 7.04
CA PRO A 239 53.83 -4.87 6.27
C PRO A 239 52.99 -6.13 6.04
N ASP A 240 53.62 -7.22 5.58
CA ASP A 240 52.93 -8.46 5.23
C ASP A 240 52.23 -9.12 6.43
N LEU A 241 52.91 -9.16 7.58
CA LEU A 241 52.38 -9.75 8.81
C LEU A 241 51.26 -8.89 9.40
N LEU A 242 51.42 -7.56 9.37
CA LEU A 242 50.41 -6.64 9.87
C LEU A 242 49.14 -6.68 9.03
N LEU A 243 49.26 -6.66 7.70
CA LEU A 243 48.13 -6.74 6.78
C LEU A 243 47.48 -8.13 6.77
N ALA A 244 48.24 -9.21 7.01
CA ALA A 244 47.65 -10.53 7.21
C ALA A 244 46.83 -10.61 8.51
N ALA A 245 47.30 -9.97 9.59
CA ALA A 245 46.59 -9.95 10.87
C ALA A 245 45.41 -8.96 10.90
N LYS A 246 45.54 -7.85 10.19
CA LYS A 246 44.55 -6.77 10.06
C LYS A 246 44.40 -6.38 8.58
N PRO A 247 43.66 -7.16 7.79
CA PRO A 247 43.53 -6.95 6.34
C PRO A 247 42.65 -5.75 5.96
N ILE A 248 41.86 -5.24 6.91
CA ILE A 248 40.98 -4.10 6.70
C ILE A 248 41.50 -2.92 7.52
N LEU A 249 41.80 -1.81 6.83
CA LEU A 249 42.20 -0.55 7.43
C LEU A 249 41.07 0.47 7.21
N VAL A 250 40.68 1.16 8.28
CA VAL A 250 39.68 2.23 8.25
C VAL A 250 40.32 3.47 8.84
N ALA A 251 40.37 4.55 8.07
CA ALA A 251 40.96 5.82 8.47
C ALA A 251 40.33 6.98 7.68
N MET A 252 40.32 8.18 8.28
CA MET A 252 40.01 9.40 7.54
C MET A 252 41.11 9.65 6.49
N PRO A 253 40.78 10.24 5.32
CA PRO A 253 41.74 10.59 4.29
C PRO A 253 43.01 11.26 4.84
N SER A 254 42.85 12.32 5.63
CA SER A 254 43.92 13.07 6.28
C SER A 254 44.75 12.25 7.27
N THR A 255 44.15 11.30 7.97
CA THR A 255 44.88 10.43 8.91
C THR A 255 45.73 9.42 8.15
N LEU A 256 45.19 8.87 7.06
CA LEU A 256 45.92 7.91 6.22
C LEU A 256 47.16 8.56 5.60
N THR A 257 47.05 9.80 5.11
CA THR A 257 48.18 10.54 4.54
C THR A 257 49.30 10.80 5.53
N MET A 258 48.95 11.10 6.79
CA MET A 258 49.94 11.32 7.85
C MET A 258 50.62 10.03 8.32
N MET A 259 49.92 8.90 8.29
CA MET A 259 50.40 7.65 8.91
C MET A 259 51.11 6.70 7.95
N THR A 260 51.03 6.93 6.63
CA THR A 260 51.52 5.98 5.64
C THR A 260 52.34 6.68 4.55
N GLU A 261 53.30 5.95 3.98
CA GLU A 261 54.12 6.47 2.88
C GLU A 261 53.31 6.61 1.58
N PHE A 262 53.77 7.48 0.68
CA PHE A 262 53.18 7.67 -0.64
C PHE A 262 53.60 6.54 -1.59
N LYS A 263 53.15 5.32 -1.29
CA LYS A 263 53.37 4.10 -2.09
C LYS A 263 52.20 3.13 -1.94
N PRO A 264 51.99 2.19 -2.87
CA PRO A 264 50.94 1.18 -2.73
C PRO A 264 51.11 0.35 -1.45
N ILE A 265 50.09 0.36 -0.59
CA ILE A 265 50.03 -0.38 0.68
C ILE A 265 48.87 -1.38 0.73
N VAL A 266 47.84 -1.19 -0.08
CA VAL A 266 46.66 -2.07 -0.14
C VAL A 266 46.34 -2.44 -1.58
N ASP A 267 45.66 -3.57 -1.77
CA ASP A 267 45.21 -3.98 -3.10
C ASP A 267 43.99 -3.17 -3.55
N VAL A 268 43.04 -2.93 -2.66
CA VAL A 268 41.79 -2.21 -2.94
C VAL A 268 41.59 -1.10 -1.90
N VAL A 269 41.24 0.10 -2.37
CA VAL A 269 40.73 1.17 -1.52
C VAL A 269 39.25 1.42 -1.82
N ILE A 270 38.44 1.55 -0.78
CA ILE A 270 37.05 1.98 -0.87
C ILE A 270 37.00 3.38 -0.29
N ILE A 271 36.76 4.36 -1.14
CA ILE A 271 36.55 5.75 -0.73
C ILE A 271 35.04 5.92 -0.58
N ASP A 272 34.58 5.83 0.65
CA ASP A 272 33.20 6.13 0.99
C ASP A 272 33.00 7.63 1.01
N SER A 273 31.87 8.10 0.49
CA SER A 273 31.40 9.47 0.64
C SER A 273 32.38 10.50 0.07
N ALA A 274 32.75 10.30 -1.20
CA ALA A 274 33.77 11.08 -1.90
C ALA A 274 33.27 12.41 -2.52
N GLU A 275 32.01 12.78 -2.36
CA GLU A 275 31.33 13.89 -3.05
C GLU A 275 32.08 15.22 -2.92
N HIS A 276 32.60 15.49 -1.73
CA HIS A 276 33.26 16.75 -1.36
C HIS A 276 34.74 16.57 -0.97
N ILE A 277 35.35 15.44 -1.35
CA ILE A 277 36.74 15.17 -0.97
C ILE A 277 37.71 16.18 -1.61
N ASN A 278 38.71 16.59 -0.84
CA ASN A 278 39.77 17.46 -1.37
C ASN A 278 40.61 16.70 -2.42
N ASN A 279 40.88 17.35 -3.55
CA ASN A 279 41.62 16.75 -4.68
C ASN A 279 43.01 16.21 -4.27
N ILE A 280 43.72 16.89 -3.36
CA ILE A 280 45.04 16.46 -2.87
C ILE A 280 44.91 15.20 -2.01
N GLU A 281 43.88 15.14 -1.17
CA GLU A 281 43.60 13.95 -0.36
C GLU A 281 43.23 12.76 -1.25
N LEU A 282 42.36 12.97 -2.24
CA LEU A 282 41.98 11.93 -3.20
C LEU A 282 43.20 11.38 -3.93
N LEU A 283 44.04 12.24 -4.53
CA LEU A 283 45.27 11.83 -5.22
C LEU A 283 46.17 10.98 -4.30
N SER A 284 46.30 11.42 -3.05
CA SER A 284 47.13 10.73 -2.07
C SER A 284 46.59 9.36 -1.67
N ILE A 285 45.27 9.19 -1.60
CA ILE A 285 44.64 7.90 -1.34
C ILE A 285 44.82 6.96 -2.54
N LEU A 286 44.57 7.46 -3.74
CA LEU A 286 44.68 6.66 -4.97
C LEU A 286 46.10 6.14 -5.20
N ALA A 287 47.13 6.91 -4.87
CA ALA A 287 48.53 6.48 -4.96
C ALA A 287 48.90 5.31 -4.02
N ARG A 288 48.06 5.03 -3.01
CA ARG A 288 48.28 4.01 -1.98
C ARG A 288 47.57 2.69 -2.26
N ALA A 289 46.83 2.59 -3.36
CA ALA A 289 46.07 1.38 -3.73
C ALA A 289 46.33 0.97 -5.18
N ARG A 290 46.09 -0.32 -5.49
CA ARG A 290 46.14 -0.82 -6.87
C ARG A 290 44.80 -0.66 -7.59
N GLN A 291 43.70 -0.80 -6.85
CA GLN A 291 42.34 -0.63 -7.32
C GLN A 291 41.61 0.34 -6.40
N ALA A 292 40.75 1.16 -6.98
CA ALA A 292 39.93 2.12 -6.24
C ALA A 292 38.46 1.90 -6.55
N VAL A 293 37.64 1.90 -5.50
CA VAL A 293 36.19 1.93 -5.55
C VAL A 293 35.77 3.25 -4.91
N VAL A 294 35.05 4.07 -5.67
CA VAL A 294 34.55 5.36 -5.18
C VAL A 294 33.04 5.23 -5.01
N ILE A 295 32.58 5.53 -3.79
CA ILE A 295 31.15 5.62 -3.47
C ILE A 295 30.86 7.11 -3.33
N ALA A 296 29.98 7.61 -4.20
CA ALA A 296 29.56 8.99 -4.19
C ALA A 296 28.15 9.11 -4.76
N HIS A 297 27.39 10.07 -4.25
CA HIS A 297 26.13 10.51 -4.80
C HIS A 297 26.36 11.47 -5.97
N LYS A 298 26.22 10.94 -7.19
CA LYS A 298 26.61 11.59 -8.45
C LYS A 298 26.10 13.04 -8.58
N GLN A 299 24.88 13.32 -8.13
CA GLN A 299 24.22 14.62 -8.28
C GLN A 299 24.78 15.70 -7.35
N THR A 300 25.36 15.32 -6.21
CA THR A 300 25.92 16.26 -5.22
C THR A 300 27.45 16.31 -5.23
N VAL A 301 28.11 15.64 -6.19
CA VAL A 301 29.56 15.74 -6.36
C VAL A 301 29.96 17.18 -6.65
N SER A 302 30.74 17.78 -5.74
CA SER A 302 31.37 19.08 -5.94
C SER A 302 32.85 19.00 -6.23
N SER A 303 33.50 17.87 -5.89
CA SER A 303 34.91 17.66 -6.18
C SER A 303 35.13 17.46 -7.69
N GLN A 304 35.84 18.39 -8.33
CA GLN A 304 36.15 18.31 -9.76
C GLN A 304 36.87 17.00 -10.11
N SER A 305 37.81 16.55 -9.27
CA SER A 305 38.53 15.29 -9.52
C SER A 305 37.62 14.07 -9.50
N VAL A 306 36.60 14.06 -8.63
CA VAL A 306 35.61 12.97 -8.61
C VAL A 306 34.68 13.05 -9.81
N SER A 307 34.27 14.25 -10.21
CA SER A 307 33.49 14.47 -11.44
C SER A 307 34.21 13.93 -12.68
N ASP A 308 35.51 14.24 -12.81
CA ASP A 308 36.34 13.73 -13.89
C ASP A 308 36.45 12.19 -13.85
N LEU A 309 36.61 11.60 -12.66
CA LEU A 309 36.66 10.14 -12.48
C LEU A 309 35.34 9.46 -12.89
N ILE A 310 34.18 10.05 -12.58
CA ILE A 310 32.86 9.52 -12.97
C ILE A 310 32.75 9.40 -14.49
N SER A 311 33.37 10.30 -15.24
CA SER A 311 33.34 10.26 -16.71
C SER A 311 34.15 9.11 -17.32
N VAL A 312 35.12 8.56 -16.57
CA VAL A 312 36.07 7.55 -17.04
C VAL A 312 35.80 6.17 -16.45
N LEU A 313 35.32 6.09 -15.20
CA LEU A 313 35.15 4.85 -14.47
C LEU A 313 33.80 4.16 -14.78
N PRO A 314 33.74 2.82 -14.74
CA PRO A 314 32.47 2.10 -14.81
C PRO A 314 31.59 2.49 -13.62
N THR A 315 30.40 3.01 -13.91
CA THR A 315 29.46 3.46 -12.90
C THR A 315 28.41 2.39 -12.65
N ILE A 316 28.24 2.00 -11.39
CA ILE A 316 27.17 1.10 -10.94
C ILE A 316 26.25 1.90 -10.03
N CYS A 317 25.00 2.06 -10.43
CA CYS A 317 23.99 2.70 -9.59
C CYS A 317 23.44 1.67 -8.59
N VAL A 318 23.41 2.04 -7.31
CA VAL A 318 22.84 1.21 -6.24
C VAL A 318 21.48 1.76 -5.85
N LYS A 319 20.47 0.90 -5.76
CA LYS A 319 19.15 1.29 -5.24
C LYS A 319 19.25 1.60 -3.74
N SER A 320 18.70 2.74 -3.34
CA SER A 320 18.61 3.11 -1.93
C SER A 320 17.63 2.20 -1.17
N ARG A 321 17.87 2.01 0.13
CA ARG A 321 16.94 1.35 1.05
C ARG A 321 15.76 2.26 1.36
N ALA A 322 14.64 1.67 1.79
CA ALA A 322 13.48 2.44 2.18
C ALA A 322 13.77 3.46 3.30
N THR A 323 13.17 4.65 3.20
CA THR A 323 13.30 5.74 4.19
C THR A 323 11.94 6.18 4.69
N ARG A 324 11.87 6.75 5.90
CA ARG A 324 10.63 7.29 6.48
C ARG A 324 10.56 8.80 6.31
N ARG A 325 11.26 9.33 5.31
CA ARG A 325 11.42 10.76 5.10
C ARG A 325 10.06 11.39 4.80
N SER A 326 9.88 12.65 5.20
CA SER A 326 8.73 13.44 4.76
C SER A 326 8.73 13.56 3.23
N THR A 327 7.57 13.40 2.60
CA THR A 327 7.37 13.60 1.16
C THR A 327 7.70 15.03 0.76
N TYR A 328 7.27 16.02 1.53
CA TYR A 328 7.63 17.43 1.32
C TYR A 328 9.15 17.65 1.24
N LEU A 329 9.92 16.94 2.07
CA LEU A 329 11.39 17.03 2.03
C LEU A 329 11.96 16.31 0.81
N ALA A 330 11.40 15.16 0.43
CA ALA A 330 11.81 14.46 -0.78
C ALA A 330 11.58 15.33 -2.03
N ASP A 331 10.39 15.94 -2.15
CA ASP A 331 10.02 16.81 -3.27
C ASP A 331 10.91 18.07 -3.29
N PHE A 332 11.19 18.66 -2.12
CA PHE A 332 12.14 19.77 -2.03
C PHE A 332 13.53 19.38 -2.55
N LEU A 333 14.05 18.23 -2.13
CA LEU A 333 15.37 17.74 -2.57
C LEU A 333 15.41 17.50 -4.09
N GLU A 334 14.38 16.86 -4.65
CA GLU A 334 14.27 16.59 -6.08
C GLU A 334 14.22 17.88 -6.91
N ASN A 335 13.35 18.83 -6.52
CA ASN A 335 13.19 20.10 -7.21
C ASN A 335 14.48 20.95 -7.21
N HIS A 336 15.35 20.79 -6.21
CA HIS A 336 16.61 21.51 -6.10
C HIS A 336 17.81 20.74 -6.68
N GLY A 337 17.58 19.59 -7.31
CA GLY A 337 18.58 18.85 -8.07
C GLY A 337 19.34 17.78 -7.30
N TYR A 338 18.81 17.28 -6.19
CA TYR A 338 19.38 16.11 -5.49
C TYR A 338 19.30 14.83 -6.34
N GLY A 339 18.35 14.75 -7.28
CA GLY A 339 18.09 13.55 -8.07
C GLY A 339 16.94 12.72 -7.51
N LEU A 340 16.57 11.67 -8.24
CA LEU A 340 15.39 10.86 -7.95
C LEU A 340 15.50 10.16 -6.59
N LEU A 341 14.52 10.43 -5.73
CA LEU A 341 14.37 9.84 -4.42
C LEU A 341 13.23 8.82 -4.43
N ARG A 342 13.20 8.01 -3.38
CA ARG A 342 12.09 7.08 -3.14
C ARG A 342 10.99 7.80 -2.39
N HIS A 343 9.76 7.73 -2.89
CA HIS A 343 8.55 8.14 -2.17
C HIS A 343 7.95 6.95 -1.42
N ASP A 344 8.72 6.44 -0.46
CA ASP A 344 8.27 5.32 0.37
C ASP A 344 7.11 5.75 1.27
N VAL A 345 6.17 4.82 1.50
CA VAL A 345 4.93 5.10 2.25
C VAL A 345 5.00 4.39 3.60
N PRO A 346 5.52 5.01 4.68
CA PRO A 346 5.45 4.43 6.00
C PRO A 346 4.06 4.48 6.60
N VAL A 347 3.83 3.65 7.62
CA VAL A 347 2.62 3.76 8.44
C VAL A 347 2.59 5.16 9.07
N GLU A 348 1.40 5.77 9.16
CA GLU A 348 1.21 7.17 9.58
C GLU A 348 2.01 7.58 10.84
N LYS A 349 2.07 6.71 11.86
CA LYS A 349 2.84 6.94 13.10
C LYS A 349 4.35 7.04 12.90
N MET A 350 4.85 6.40 11.85
CA MET A 350 6.27 6.28 11.51
C MET A 350 6.72 7.32 10.49
N GLN A 351 5.77 8.00 9.83
CA GLN A 351 6.02 9.09 8.89
C GLN A 351 6.86 10.20 9.53
N GLY A 352 7.93 10.57 8.84
CA GLY A 352 8.80 11.65 9.20
C GLY A 352 8.16 13.02 9.00
N LYS A 353 8.54 13.98 9.84
CA LYS A 353 8.06 15.37 9.79
C LYS A 353 9.22 16.35 9.63
N VAL A 354 8.93 17.46 8.96
CA VAL A 354 9.82 18.62 8.90
C VAL A 354 9.23 19.73 9.75
N LYS A 355 10.05 20.39 10.58
CA LYS A 355 9.62 21.50 11.43
C LYS A 355 10.63 22.64 11.41
N LEU A 356 10.13 23.87 11.34
CA LEU A 356 10.93 25.08 11.46
C LEU A 356 10.80 25.65 12.88
N HIS A 357 11.94 25.91 13.53
CA HIS A 357 12.06 26.52 14.85
C HIS A 357 12.75 27.87 14.72
N GLN A 358 11.95 28.95 14.69
CA GLN A 358 12.46 30.32 14.59
C GLN A 358 12.73 30.89 15.99
N VAL A 359 13.96 31.33 16.23
CA VAL A 359 14.39 31.89 17.52
C VAL A 359 14.85 33.32 17.34
N GLU A 360 14.25 34.28 18.03
CA GLU A 360 14.78 35.65 18.01
C GLU A 360 16.09 35.70 18.78
N ALA A 361 17.22 35.80 18.08
CA ALA A 361 18.53 35.92 18.71
C ALA A 361 19.35 37.08 18.13
N ALA A 362 20.04 37.77 19.02
CA ALA A 362 21.04 38.78 18.67
C ALA A 362 22.34 38.44 19.40
N GLY A 363 23.47 38.72 18.77
CA GLY A 363 24.79 38.39 19.33
C GLY A 363 25.83 39.49 19.15
N VAL A 364 26.98 39.27 19.77
CA VAL A 364 28.18 40.08 19.54
C VAL A 364 29.02 39.38 18.49
N PRO A 365 29.52 40.08 17.46
CA PRO A 365 30.37 39.48 16.44
C PRO A 365 31.63 38.84 17.02
N VAL A 366 32.02 37.69 16.46
CA VAL A 366 33.29 37.04 16.75
C VAL A 366 34.42 37.95 16.23
N MET A 367 35.43 38.22 17.06
CA MET A 367 36.49 39.17 16.71
C MET A 367 37.28 38.78 15.44
N ALA A 368 37.42 37.49 15.17
CA ALA A 368 38.19 36.99 14.02
C ALA A 368 37.45 37.16 12.69
N THR A 369 36.14 36.90 12.66
CA THR A 369 35.33 36.87 11.43
C THR A 369 34.46 38.11 11.27
N GLY A 370 34.19 38.85 12.35
CA GLY A 370 33.24 39.97 12.35
C GLY A 370 31.78 39.52 12.20
N LEU A 371 31.52 38.21 12.27
CA LEU A 371 30.21 37.59 12.11
C LEU A 371 29.66 37.07 13.43
N ILE A 372 28.34 36.94 13.51
CA ILE A 372 27.68 36.32 14.67
C ILE A 372 27.41 34.87 14.32
N GLU A 373 28.42 34.05 14.56
CA GLU A 373 28.46 32.63 14.17
C GLU A 373 27.93 31.69 15.26
N SER A 374 27.45 32.24 16.37
CA SER A 374 26.82 31.47 17.44
C SER A 374 25.99 32.34 18.38
N SER A 375 24.72 31.97 18.55
CA SER A 375 23.83 32.60 19.53
C SER A 375 23.48 31.65 20.68
N GLN A 376 23.38 32.17 21.91
CA GLN A 376 23.05 31.32 23.07
C GLN A 376 21.61 30.80 22.98
N ARG A 377 20.67 31.62 22.50
CA ARG A 377 19.26 31.22 22.37
C ARG A 377 19.07 30.07 21.38
N GLU A 378 19.81 30.05 20.27
CA GLU A 378 19.78 28.94 19.33
C GLU A 378 20.39 27.66 19.92
N ILE A 379 21.49 27.78 20.69
CA ILE A 379 22.05 26.63 21.43
C ILE A 379 21.01 26.07 22.42
N ASP A 380 20.33 26.94 23.17
CA ASP A 380 19.33 26.55 24.15
C ASP A 380 18.15 25.83 23.49
N GLU A 381 17.74 26.27 22.29
CA GLU A 381 16.67 25.63 21.51
C GLU A 381 17.10 24.25 20.99
N VAL A 382 18.29 24.13 20.40
CA VAL A 382 18.83 22.83 19.96
C VAL A 382 18.93 21.87 21.15
N VAL A 383 19.37 22.34 22.32
CA VAL A 383 19.41 21.55 23.56
C VAL A 383 18.00 21.16 24.01
N SER A 384 17.01 22.04 23.86
CA SER A 384 15.60 21.76 24.15
C SER A 384 15.05 20.64 23.27
N LEU A 385 15.31 20.70 21.96
CA LEU A 385 14.91 19.68 20.99
C LEU A 385 15.55 18.31 21.31
N ILE A 386 16.85 18.28 21.64
CA ILE A 386 17.54 17.06 22.07
C ILE A 386 16.87 16.48 23.32
N LYS A 387 16.52 17.31 24.30
CA LYS A 387 15.80 16.87 25.51
C LYS A 387 14.40 16.35 25.19
N GLN A 388 13.68 16.98 24.26
CA GLN A 388 12.36 16.53 23.84
C GLN A 388 12.44 15.16 23.16
N ARG A 389 13.42 14.95 22.27
CA ARG A 389 13.68 13.65 21.63
C ARG A 389 14.05 12.58 22.66
N ALA A 390 14.90 12.91 23.64
CA ALA A 390 15.27 11.99 24.70
C ALA A 390 14.04 11.50 25.52
N LYS A 391 13.07 12.38 25.76
CA LYS A 391 11.83 12.03 26.48
C LYS A 391 10.90 11.10 25.69
N THR A 392 11.02 11.06 24.36
CA THR A 392 10.20 10.18 23.51
C THR A 392 10.58 8.70 23.69
N PHE A 393 11.79 8.41 24.17
CA PHE A 393 12.29 7.05 24.33
C PHE A 393 12.29 6.60 25.79
N SER A 394 11.67 5.46 26.07
CA SER A 394 11.93 4.70 27.29
C SER A 394 13.23 3.90 27.19
N ILE A 395 13.46 3.28 26.02
CA ILE A 395 14.69 2.58 25.64
C ILE A 395 15.05 3.04 24.23
N VAL A 396 16.28 3.52 24.06
CA VAL A 396 16.77 4.00 22.76
C VAL A 396 17.25 2.79 21.93
N PRO A 397 16.73 2.59 20.72
CA PRO A 397 17.22 1.53 19.82
C PRO A 397 18.69 1.75 19.47
N SER A 398 19.47 0.67 19.33
CA SER A 398 20.88 0.75 18.90
C SER A 398 21.05 1.35 17.51
N SER A 399 20.03 1.24 16.66
CA SER A 399 19.99 1.82 15.32
C SER A 399 19.63 3.30 15.29
N TYR A 400 19.12 3.87 16.40
CA TYR A 400 18.75 5.27 16.44
C TYR A 400 19.99 6.16 16.56
N VAL A 401 20.08 7.14 15.66
CA VAL A 401 21.12 8.17 15.63
C VAL A 401 20.46 9.52 15.38
N LEU A 402 20.79 10.50 16.22
CA LEU A 402 20.40 11.89 16.05
C LEU A 402 21.63 12.67 15.59
N ALA A 403 21.59 13.24 14.39
CA ALA A 403 22.65 14.13 13.92
C ALA A 403 22.24 15.59 14.14
N VAL A 404 23.15 16.40 14.70
CA VAL A 404 23.01 17.85 14.74
C VAL A 404 23.99 18.40 13.71
N VAL A 405 23.45 18.91 12.61
CA VAL A 405 24.22 19.54 11.55
C VAL A 405 24.38 21.02 11.86
N THR A 406 25.62 21.49 11.87
CA THR A 406 25.97 22.88 12.20
C THR A 406 26.73 23.52 11.04
N LEU A 407 26.34 24.74 10.66
CA LEU A 407 27.02 25.49 9.60
C LEU A 407 28.37 26.07 10.05
N THR A 408 28.56 26.35 11.35
CA THR A 408 29.80 26.95 11.87
C THR A 408 30.50 26.07 12.90
N SER A 409 31.84 26.05 12.87
CA SER A 409 32.65 25.31 13.85
C SER A 409 32.61 25.96 15.24
N VAL A 410 32.43 27.28 15.31
CA VAL A 410 32.29 28.03 16.58
C VAL A 410 31.04 27.57 17.33
N PHE A 411 29.90 27.46 16.64
CA PHE A 411 28.66 26.94 17.22
C PHE A 411 28.82 25.49 17.64
N ARG A 412 29.38 24.63 16.77
CA ARG A 412 29.64 23.21 17.07
C ARG A 412 30.42 23.02 18.37
N ASN A 413 31.50 23.77 18.55
CA ASN A 413 32.36 23.69 19.74
C ASN A 413 31.62 24.14 21.02
N ARG A 414 30.85 25.23 20.94
CA ARG A 414 30.05 25.74 22.07
C ARG A 414 28.93 24.77 22.45
N LEU A 415 28.18 24.27 21.47
CA LEU A 415 27.15 23.25 21.69
C LEU A 415 27.76 21.99 22.29
N GLY A 416 28.91 21.52 21.80
CA GLY A 416 29.63 20.38 22.36
C GLY A 416 30.00 20.56 23.84
N ALA A 417 30.42 21.76 24.24
CA ALA A 417 30.71 22.08 25.63
C ALA A 417 29.46 22.04 26.52
N GLU A 418 28.35 22.60 26.05
CA GLU A 418 27.06 22.57 26.76
C GLU A 418 26.49 21.15 26.89
N LEU A 419 26.54 20.35 25.83
CA LEU A 419 26.13 18.94 25.87
C LEU A 419 26.99 18.12 26.83
N LYS A 420 28.31 18.39 26.88
CA LYS A 420 29.21 17.75 27.85
C LYS A 420 28.86 18.16 29.28
N ALA A 421 28.54 19.42 29.53
CA ALA A 421 28.09 19.88 30.84
C ALA A 421 26.75 19.24 31.25
N LEU A 422 25.83 19.05 30.31
CA LEU A 422 24.56 18.34 30.53
C LEU A 422 24.77 16.85 30.84
N ALA A 423 25.66 16.18 30.11
CA ALA A 423 25.98 14.77 30.35
C ALA A 423 26.54 14.51 31.76
N VAL A 424 27.26 15.49 32.33
CA VAL A 424 27.79 15.41 33.70
C VAL A 424 26.70 15.63 34.75
N LYS A 425 25.68 16.45 34.44
CA LYS A 425 24.58 16.76 35.36
C LYS A 425 23.51 15.67 35.40
N ASP A 426 23.25 15.00 34.27
CA ASP A 426 22.20 14.00 34.13
C ASP A 426 22.74 12.74 33.43
N GLU A 427 22.81 11.62 34.17
CA GLU A 427 23.33 10.36 33.66
C GLU A 427 22.46 9.78 32.53
N ASN A 428 21.13 9.92 32.61
CA ASN A 428 20.23 9.43 31.58
C ASN A 428 20.44 10.20 30.27
N MET A 429 20.62 11.52 30.37
CA MET A 429 21.00 12.34 29.22
C MET A 429 22.38 11.94 28.70
N GLY A 430 23.36 11.68 29.57
CA GLY A 430 24.68 11.20 29.19
C GLY A 430 24.65 9.88 28.38
N ARG A 431 23.72 8.98 28.71
CA ARG A 431 23.46 7.75 27.92
C ARG A 431 22.83 8.07 26.57
N PHE A 432 21.81 8.94 26.53
CA PHE A 432 21.16 9.36 25.28
C PHE A 432 22.15 10.05 24.32
N LEU A 433 23.04 10.89 24.84
CA LEU A 433 24.04 11.63 24.05
C LEU A 433 25.04 10.70 23.33
N ARG A 434 25.15 9.42 23.71
CA ARG A 434 25.92 8.42 22.93
C ARG A 434 25.32 8.14 21.55
N HIS A 435 24.04 8.44 21.37
CA HIS A 435 23.33 8.36 20.09
C HIS A 435 23.34 9.68 19.31
N VAL A 436 23.88 10.75 19.88
CA VAL A 436 23.94 12.07 19.24
C VAL A 436 25.30 12.25 18.55
N ARG A 437 25.29 12.81 17.34
CA ARG A 437 26.49 13.13 16.56
C ARG A 437 26.45 14.61 16.18
N LEU A 438 27.52 15.34 16.47
CA LEU A 438 27.70 16.72 16.01
C LEU A 438 28.50 16.70 14.71
N VAL A 439 27.87 17.16 13.63
CA VAL A 439 28.39 17.04 12.27
C VAL A 439 28.44 18.43 11.65
N SER A 440 29.53 18.78 10.98
CA SER A 440 29.60 20.01 10.19
C SER A 440 28.97 19.79 8.81
N VAL A 441 28.51 20.85 8.15
CA VAL A 441 27.81 20.73 6.85
C VAL A 441 28.61 19.97 5.77
N ASN A 442 29.94 20.13 5.77
CA ASN A 442 30.86 19.43 4.88
C ASN A 442 31.16 17.98 5.29
N GLU A 443 30.84 17.60 6.52
CA GLU A 443 30.98 16.24 7.07
C GLU A 443 29.64 15.48 7.07
N ALA A 444 28.55 16.11 6.62
CA ALA A 444 27.21 15.51 6.62
C ALA A 444 27.08 14.40 5.57
N VAL A 445 27.86 14.51 4.48
CA VAL A 445 28.03 13.47 3.46
C VAL A 445 28.51 12.17 4.11
N GLY A 446 27.86 11.06 3.77
CA GLY A 446 28.18 9.74 4.32
C GLY A 446 27.72 9.46 5.74
N ALA A 447 27.28 10.48 6.48
CA ALA A 447 26.72 10.25 7.79
C ALA A 447 25.40 9.47 7.69
N ALA A 448 25.09 8.69 8.73
CA ALA A 448 23.82 8.00 8.86
C ALA A 448 23.08 8.54 10.08
N ALA A 449 21.93 9.17 9.86
CA ALA A 449 21.05 9.66 10.91
C ALA A 449 19.62 9.16 10.70
N THR A 450 18.92 8.92 11.80
CA THR A 450 17.46 8.72 11.77
C THR A 450 16.77 10.07 11.75
N ASP A 451 17.11 10.92 12.73
CA ASP A 451 16.59 12.26 12.89
C ASP A 451 17.73 13.28 12.77
N VAL A 452 17.45 14.45 12.21
CA VAL A 452 18.42 15.52 12.00
C VAL A 452 17.90 16.83 12.59
N ILE A 453 18.77 17.53 13.30
CA ILE A 453 18.58 18.94 13.68
C ILE A 453 19.57 19.76 12.85
N LEU A 454 19.09 20.55 11.92
CA LEU A 454 19.90 21.48 11.13
C LEU A 454 19.85 22.87 11.78
N SER A 455 20.96 23.32 12.37
CA SER A 455 21.10 24.66 12.93
C SER A 455 21.87 25.55 11.98
N LEU A 456 21.29 26.72 11.64
CA LEU A 456 21.91 27.69 10.74
C LEU A 456 23.05 28.46 11.40
N CYS A 457 23.12 28.51 12.73
CA CYS A 457 24.21 29.07 13.54
C CYS A 457 24.41 30.60 13.45
N TYR A 458 23.87 31.27 12.42
CA TYR A 458 24.00 32.72 12.22
C TYR A 458 22.86 33.49 12.88
N ALA A 459 23.16 34.66 13.43
CA ALA A 459 22.16 35.54 14.03
C ALA A 459 22.36 37.02 13.66
N LYS A 460 21.35 37.84 13.96
CA LYS A 460 21.37 39.28 13.70
C LYS A 460 22.32 40.00 14.66
N THR A 461 22.86 41.12 14.18
CA THR A 461 23.58 42.08 15.04
C THR A 461 22.66 42.70 16.09
N SER A 462 23.23 43.30 17.13
CA SER A 462 22.48 44.10 18.12
C SER A 462 21.63 45.21 17.49
N HIS A 463 21.98 45.64 16.27
CA HIS A 463 21.24 46.62 15.48
C HIS A 463 20.18 46.00 14.55
N GLY A 464 19.91 44.69 14.65
CA GLY A 464 18.90 43.98 13.88
C GLY A 464 19.30 43.65 12.44
N ARG A 465 20.53 43.95 12.02
CA ARG A 465 21.01 43.65 10.66
C ARG A 465 21.64 42.26 10.59
N LEU A 466 21.26 41.45 9.60
CA LEU A 466 21.93 40.20 9.23
C LEU A 466 23.14 40.49 8.33
N LEU A 467 24.28 39.92 8.67
CA LEU A 467 25.45 39.90 7.79
C LEU A 467 25.35 38.66 6.91
N GLN A 468 25.06 38.85 5.61
CA GLN A 468 24.88 37.77 4.64
C GLN A 468 26.24 37.24 4.17
N GLN A 469 26.98 36.62 5.10
CA GLN A 469 28.22 35.90 4.85
C GLN A 469 28.12 34.52 5.51
N PHE A 470 27.98 33.46 4.70
CA PHE A 470 27.57 32.12 5.16
C PHE A 470 28.72 31.08 5.12
N GLY A 471 29.97 31.54 5.11
CA GLY A 471 31.15 30.71 5.29
C GLY A 471 31.23 29.55 4.30
N VAL A 472 31.20 28.31 4.80
CA VAL A 472 31.35 27.07 4.01
C VAL A 472 30.30 26.96 2.88
N LEU A 473 29.13 27.58 3.03
CA LEU A 473 28.11 27.56 1.98
C LEU A 473 28.46 28.43 0.77
N GLU A 474 29.38 29.38 0.91
CA GLU A 474 29.87 30.22 -0.20
C GLU A 474 30.97 29.53 -1.02
N GLU A 475 31.53 28.43 -0.51
CA GLU A 475 32.52 27.64 -1.22
C GLU A 475 31.89 26.85 -2.39
N GLU A 476 32.75 26.37 -3.27
CA GLU A 476 32.36 25.52 -4.39
C GLU A 476 31.70 24.23 -3.88
N GLY A 477 30.46 23.98 -4.30
CA GLY A 477 29.66 22.87 -3.78
C GLY A 477 28.84 23.16 -2.52
N GLY A 478 28.82 24.39 -2.00
CA GLY A 478 28.03 24.73 -0.82
C GLY A 478 26.54 24.39 -0.93
N LYS A 479 25.96 24.51 -2.14
CA LYS A 479 24.61 24.03 -2.46
C LYS A 479 24.48 22.52 -2.22
N SER A 480 25.44 21.74 -2.72
CA SER A 480 25.43 20.27 -2.62
C SER A 480 25.58 19.79 -1.18
N MET A 481 26.50 20.41 -0.42
CA MET A 481 26.68 20.11 1.01
C MET A 481 25.40 20.37 1.83
N LEU A 482 24.66 21.43 1.50
CA LEU A 482 23.39 21.72 2.15
C LEU A 482 22.33 20.68 1.78
N LEU A 483 22.25 20.26 0.50
CA LEU A 483 21.33 19.19 0.09
C LEU A 483 21.65 17.86 0.77
N ASP A 484 22.93 17.47 0.86
CA ASP A 484 23.34 16.26 1.57
C ASP A 484 23.01 16.32 3.07
N SER A 485 23.16 17.50 3.68
CA SER A 485 22.76 17.74 5.07
C SER A 485 21.26 17.57 5.31
N LEU A 486 20.43 17.94 4.33
CA LEU A 486 18.98 17.75 4.37
C LEU A 486 18.60 16.29 4.10
N ALA A 487 19.23 15.66 3.12
CA ALA A 487 18.99 14.27 2.73
C ALA A 487 19.43 13.27 3.82
N LEU A 488 20.34 13.66 4.71
CA LEU A 488 20.72 12.91 5.91
C LEU A 488 19.52 12.52 6.79
N ALA A 489 18.45 13.32 6.78
CA ALA A 489 17.23 13.04 7.53
C ALA A 489 16.45 11.88 6.90
N ARG A 490 16.55 10.69 7.50
CA ARG A 490 15.78 9.51 7.09
C ARG A 490 14.37 9.45 7.68
N ARG A 491 14.08 10.26 8.71
CA ARG A 491 12.76 10.39 9.33
C ARG A 491 12.44 11.86 9.62
N ASN A 492 12.87 12.42 10.76
CA ASN A 492 12.52 13.79 11.12
C ASN A 492 13.64 14.78 10.79
N LEU A 493 13.24 15.99 10.37
CA LEU A 493 14.14 17.13 10.18
C LEU A 493 13.61 18.32 10.98
N ASP A 494 14.40 18.81 11.93
CA ASP A 494 14.15 20.08 12.62
C ASP A 494 15.14 21.12 12.12
N ILE A 495 14.64 22.23 11.57
CA ILE A 495 15.47 23.35 11.12
C ILE A 495 15.39 24.43 12.20
N VAL A 496 16.54 24.86 12.72
CA VAL A 496 16.63 25.92 13.72
C VAL A 496 17.32 27.13 13.11
N CYS A 497 16.67 28.29 13.13
CA CYS A 497 17.21 29.51 12.58
C CYS A 497 16.96 30.71 13.51
N ALA A 498 17.85 31.70 13.45
CA ALA A 498 17.73 32.94 14.22
C ALA A 498 17.33 34.19 13.39
N PHE A 499 16.94 33.97 12.13
CA PHE A 499 16.55 34.99 11.16
C PHE A 499 15.54 34.39 10.17
N LYS A 500 14.83 35.27 9.45
CA LYS A 500 13.79 34.91 8.48
C LYS A 500 14.29 35.04 7.04
N SER A 501 13.56 34.44 6.11
CA SER A 501 13.81 34.63 4.67
C SER A 501 13.78 36.11 4.26
N SER A 502 12.91 36.91 4.90
CA SER A 502 12.77 38.35 4.67
C SER A 502 13.97 39.19 5.08
N ASP A 503 14.87 38.64 5.91
CA ASP A 503 16.09 39.32 6.33
C ASP A 503 17.25 39.18 5.32
N MET A 504 17.05 38.38 4.26
CA MET A 504 18.03 38.12 3.20
C MET A 504 17.69 38.92 1.93
N GLU A 505 18.61 39.80 1.53
CA GLU A 505 18.51 40.66 0.34
C GLU A 505 19.08 39.93 -0.89
N ASP A 506 18.28 39.75 -1.94
CA ASP A 506 18.66 38.98 -3.15
C ASP A 506 19.89 39.52 -3.87
N ASP A 507 20.04 40.86 -3.90
CA ASP A 507 21.18 41.53 -4.55
C ASP A 507 22.54 41.15 -3.94
N ARG A 508 22.54 40.58 -2.73
CA ARG A 508 23.76 40.17 -2.00
C ARG A 508 24.04 38.67 -2.07
N LEU A 509 23.14 37.87 -2.65
CA LEU A 509 23.26 36.42 -2.74
C LEU A 509 23.79 36.01 -4.11
N HIS A 510 25.11 35.93 -4.25
CA HIS A 510 25.73 35.59 -5.54
C HIS A 510 25.93 34.09 -5.75
N GLN A 511 26.34 33.37 -4.70
CA GLN A 511 26.66 31.95 -4.74
C GLN A 511 25.41 31.07 -4.58
N ASP A 512 25.46 29.85 -5.11
CA ASP A 512 24.31 28.94 -5.13
C ASP A 512 23.94 28.39 -3.74
N GLY A 513 24.91 28.25 -2.83
CA GLY A 513 24.65 27.81 -1.46
C GLY A 513 23.76 28.78 -0.67
N PRO A 514 24.12 30.08 -0.55
CA PRO A 514 23.28 31.09 0.07
C PRO A 514 21.91 31.29 -0.59
N LYS A 515 21.80 31.12 -1.92
CA LYS A 515 20.51 31.12 -2.62
C LYS A 515 19.63 29.96 -2.18
N LEU A 516 20.17 28.73 -2.20
CA LEU A 516 19.45 27.55 -1.71
C LEU A 516 19.07 27.68 -0.23
N LEU A 517 19.91 28.32 0.60
CA LEU A 517 19.58 28.58 2.00
C LEU A 517 18.36 29.49 2.13
N LYS A 518 18.24 30.52 1.28
CA LYS A 518 17.06 31.38 1.23
C LYS A 518 15.83 30.60 0.78
N ASP A 519 15.95 29.82 -0.29
CA ASP A 519 14.87 28.98 -0.82
C ASP A 519 14.38 27.97 0.22
N LEU A 520 15.31 27.35 0.97
CA LEU A 520 15.02 26.47 2.09
C LEU A 520 14.21 27.19 3.18
N LEU A 521 14.56 28.42 3.53
CA LEU A 521 13.81 29.19 4.53
C LEU A 521 12.41 29.57 4.05
N ILE A 522 12.28 30.01 2.79
CA ILE A 522 10.96 30.31 2.18
C ILE A 522 10.09 29.06 2.20
N TRP A 523 10.64 27.92 1.77
CA TRP A 523 9.95 26.64 1.79
C TRP A 523 9.57 26.23 3.22
N ALA A 524 10.50 26.32 4.17
CA ALA A 524 10.26 25.91 5.55
C ALA A 524 9.24 26.80 6.27
N GLU A 525 9.17 28.09 5.91
CA GLU A 525 8.18 29.04 6.43
C GLU A 525 6.76 28.77 5.87
N ALA A 526 6.66 28.13 4.70
CA ALA A 526 5.40 27.77 4.06
C ALA A 526 4.86 26.38 4.46
N LEU A 527 5.59 25.62 5.28
CA LEU A 527 5.16 24.29 5.73
C LEU A 527 3.97 24.41 6.71
N ASP A 528 2.78 24.03 6.24
CA ASP A 528 1.60 23.81 7.08
C ASP A 528 1.61 22.43 7.74
N ASP A 529 1.08 22.31 8.95
CA ASP A 529 1.10 21.11 9.80
C ASP A 529 0.17 19.96 9.32
N ASN A 530 -0.40 20.05 8.11
CA ASN A 530 -1.37 19.08 7.58
C ASN A 530 -0.66 17.89 6.88
N PRO A 531 -0.96 16.63 7.28
CA PRO A 531 -0.42 15.45 6.59
C PRO A 531 -0.99 15.35 5.17
N VAL A 532 -0.12 15.03 4.20
CA VAL A 532 -0.55 14.68 2.83
C VAL A 532 -1.24 13.32 2.88
N ASP A 533 -2.49 13.25 2.43
CA ASP A 533 -3.20 11.99 2.30
C ASP A 533 -2.66 11.21 1.08
N ALA A 534 -1.92 10.13 1.34
CA ALA A 534 -1.46 9.19 0.31
C ALA A 534 -2.61 8.52 -0.47
N ALA A 535 -3.85 8.58 0.06
CA ALA A 535 -5.04 8.10 -0.63
C ALA A 535 -5.56 9.10 -1.69
N ALA A 536 -5.25 10.39 -1.58
CA ALA A 536 -5.72 11.42 -2.52
C ALA A 536 -4.81 11.58 -3.75
N ALA A 537 -3.54 11.18 -3.64
CA ALA A 537 -2.57 11.26 -4.74
C ALA A 537 -2.86 10.26 -5.89
N GLY A 538 -3.69 9.23 -5.63
CA GLY A 538 -4.14 8.28 -6.66
C GLY A 538 -5.17 8.85 -7.64
N ASP A 539 -5.78 10.01 -7.33
CA ASP A 539 -6.82 10.65 -8.14
C ASP A 539 -6.37 11.97 -8.80
N SER A 540 -5.12 12.40 -8.60
CA SER A 540 -4.62 13.68 -9.13
C SER A 540 -3.59 13.48 -10.25
N SER A 541 -4.07 13.19 -11.46
CA SER A 541 -3.27 13.23 -12.68
C SER A 541 -3.84 14.20 -13.72
N ASP A 542 -4.26 15.39 -13.29
CA ASP A 542 -4.62 16.50 -14.18
C ASP A 542 -4.25 17.83 -13.55
N ALA A 543 -3.05 18.34 -13.87
CA ALA A 543 -2.74 19.78 -13.89
C ALA A 543 -1.28 20.04 -14.35
N VAL A 544 -1.05 20.03 -15.66
CA VAL A 544 -0.14 21.01 -16.29
C VAL A 544 -0.68 21.33 -17.68
N ASP A 545 -1.38 22.45 -17.83
CA ASP A 545 -1.20 23.24 -19.06
C ASP A 545 -1.40 24.73 -18.79
N ALA A 546 -0.51 25.54 -19.34
CA ALA A 546 -0.42 26.96 -19.14
C ALA A 546 -1.16 27.71 -20.27
N GLY A 547 -2.11 28.54 -19.85
CA GLY A 547 -2.78 29.67 -20.51
C GLY A 547 -2.66 29.92 -22.03
N ASP A 548 -3.82 30.16 -22.66
CA ASP A 548 -4.06 31.38 -23.42
C ASP A 548 -5.56 31.74 -23.51
N GLU A 549 -5.84 33.00 -23.82
CA GLU A 549 -7.00 33.85 -23.52
C GLU A 549 -8.36 33.54 -24.20
N GLY A 550 -9.43 33.83 -23.45
CA GLY A 550 -10.55 34.69 -23.89
C GLY A 550 -11.71 34.12 -24.70
N SER A 551 -12.82 33.76 -24.02
CA SER A 551 -14.19 34.17 -24.41
C SER A 551 -15.25 33.69 -23.40
N GLU A 552 -16.12 34.61 -22.99
CA GLU A 552 -17.28 34.42 -22.11
C GLU A 552 -18.36 33.53 -22.76
N VAL A 553 -18.77 32.44 -22.09
CA VAL A 553 -20.11 31.83 -22.24
C VAL A 553 -20.56 31.24 -20.89
N GLU A 554 -21.76 31.60 -20.45
CA GLU A 554 -22.45 31.14 -19.23
C GLU A 554 -22.67 29.61 -19.15
N PRO A 555 -22.86 29.03 -17.94
CA PRO A 555 -22.76 27.59 -17.71
C PRO A 555 -24.06 26.86 -18.09
N THR A 556 -23.96 25.93 -19.04
CA THR A 556 -25.01 24.94 -19.29
C THR A 556 -24.68 23.64 -18.55
N LYS A 557 -25.62 23.22 -17.69
CA LYS A 557 -25.61 21.92 -17.01
C LYS A 557 -25.64 20.80 -18.04
N SER A 558 -24.59 19.98 -18.08
CA SER A 558 -24.52 18.70 -18.78
C SER A 558 -23.66 17.78 -17.90
N GLN A 559 -24.22 16.77 -17.22
CA GLN A 559 -24.42 15.41 -17.75
C GLN A 559 -23.22 14.91 -18.56
N ALA A 560 -22.23 14.35 -17.87
CA ALA A 560 -21.24 13.47 -18.46
C ALA A 560 -20.87 12.37 -17.44
N ALA A 561 -21.67 11.30 -17.43
CA ALA A 561 -21.11 9.97 -17.30
C ALA A 561 -20.48 9.67 -18.67
N GLY A 562 -19.16 9.62 -18.72
CA GLY A 562 -18.42 9.45 -19.96
C GLY A 562 -17.04 8.92 -19.63
N ASP A 563 -16.90 7.62 -19.87
CA ASP A 563 -15.66 6.83 -19.84
C ASP A 563 -14.44 7.58 -20.37
N PHE A 564 -13.39 7.59 -19.56
CA PHE A 564 -12.00 7.61 -20.05
C PHE A 564 -11.20 6.59 -19.24
N SER A 565 -11.25 5.33 -19.67
CA SER A 565 -10.32 4.27 -19.26
C SER A 565 -9.35 3.99 -20.40
N ALA A 566 -8.09 4.39 -20.24
CA ALA A 566 -7.00 3.99 -21.13
C ALA A 566 -5.62 4.15 -20.46
N ASN A 567 -5.39 3.45 -19.35
CA ASN A 567 -4.16 2.72 -19.02
C ASN A 567 -4.22 2.21 -17.58
N GLY A 568 -3.96 0.91 -17.39
CA GLY A 568 -3.96 0.24 -16.09
C GLY A 568 -5.10 -0.76 -15.97
N PHE A 569 -4.85 -2.02 -16.35
CA PHE A 569 -5.63 -3.12 -15.79
C PHE A 569 -5.39 -3.07 -14.28
N SER A 570 -6.27 -2.42 -13.53
CA SER A 570 -6.33 -2.58 -12.09
C SER A 570 -6.41 -4.08 -11.82
N ASN A 571 -5.59 -4.58 -10.90
CA ASN A 571 -5.51 -6.01 -10.62
C ASN A 571 -6.89 -6.49 -10.13
N VAL A 572 -7.67 -7.08 -11.04
CA VAL A 572 -9.08 -7.45 -10.82
C VAL A 572 -9.22 -8.41 -9.63
N LEU A 573 -8.24 -9.31 -9.45
CA LEU A 573 -8.19 -10.22 -8.31
C LEU A 573 -8.09 -9.47 -6.99
N PHE A 574 -7.27 -8.42 -6.95
CA PHE A 574 -7.08 -7.59 -5.77
C PHE A 574 -8.21 -6.61 -5.53
N ALA A 575 -8.91 -6.17 -6.59
CA ALA A 575 -10.14 -5.42 -6.47
C ALA A 575 -11.26 -6.27 -5.81
N ASP A 576 -11.45 -7.51 -6.28
CA ASP A 576 -12.40 -8.47 -5.68
C ASP A 576 -12.02 -8.79 -4.23
N LEU A 577 -10.74 -9.10 -3.98
CA LEU A 577 -10.24 -9.35 -2.63
C LEU A 577 -10.47 -8.16 -1.70
N ALA A 578 -10.23 -6.93 -2.17
CA ALA A 578 -10.47 -5.71 -1.41
C ALA A 578 -11.96 -5.53 -1.09
N GLU A 579 -12.86 -5.78 -2.02
CA GLU A 579 -14.31 -5.70 -1.79
C GLU A 579 -14.77 -6.74 -0.76
N ARG A 580 -14.29 -7.98 -0.85
CA ARG A 580 -14.57 -9.02 0.14
C ARG A 580 -14.09 -8.61 1.53
N ILE A 581 -12.88 -8.08 1.65
CA ILE A 581 -12.35 -7.61 2.94
C ILE A 581 -13.17 -6.42 3.47
N ARG A 582 -13.59 -5.48 2.61
CA ARG A 582 -14.50 -4.37 3.00
C ARG A 582 -15.85 -4.89 3.50
N SER A 583 -16.39 -5.95 2.89
CA SER A 583 -17.63 -6.58 3.35
C SER A 583 -17.53 -7.17 4.77
N ARG A 584 -16.30 -7.53 5.21
CA ARG A 584 -16.00 -7.97 6.59
C ARG A 584 -15.83 -6.79 7.56
N GLY A 585 -16.04 -5.54 7.12
CA GLY A 585 -15.99 -4.34 7.95
C GLY A 585 -14.59 -3.78 8.19
N LEU A 586 -13.63 -4.07 7.30
CA LEU A 586 -12.26 -3.54 7.36
C LEU A 586 -12.04 -2.45 6.31
N ASN A 587 -11.12 -1.52 6.59
CA ASN A 587 -10.69 -0.52 5.61
C ASN A 587 -9.63 -1.11 4.70
N VAL A 588 -9.78 -0.94 3.39
CA VAL A 588 -8.83 -1.43 2.37
C VAL A 588 -8.59 -0.38 1.31
N ALA A 589 -7.33 -0.15 0.98
CA ALA A 589 -6.90 0.58 -0.21
C ALA A 589 -6.07 -0.33 -1.12
N VAL A 590 -6.27 -0.21 -2.43
CA VAL A 590 -5.53 -0.91 -3.49
C VAL A 590 -4.56 0.09 -4.12
N ASN A 591 -3.36 -0.37 -4.51
CA ASN A 591 -2.31 0.48 -5.07
C ASN A 591 -1.99 1.71 -4.19
N TYR A 592 -1.83 1.47 -2.88
CA TYR A 592 -1.62 2.53 -1.90
C TYR A 592 -0.21 3.13 -2.00
N GLY A 593 -0.11 4.37 -2.46
CA GLY A 593 1.12 5.15 -2.50
C GLY A 593 1.03 6.34 -3.46
N PHE A 594 2.16 7.02 -3.67
CA PHE A 594 2.23 8.28 -4.44
C PHE A 594 2.49 8.09 -5.93
N SER A 595 3.03 6.93 -6.33
CA SER A 595 3.34 6.61 -7.73
C SER A 595 3.18 5.11 -7.99
N GLU A 596 2.99 4.72 -9.26
CA GLU A 596 2.88 3.31 -9.65
C GLU A 596 4.13 2.49 -9.25
N ASP A 597 5.32 3.11 -9.24
CA ASP A 597 6.58 2.44 -8.90
C ASP A 597 6.77 2.22 -7.39
N HIS A 598 6.05 2.98 -6.54
CA HIS A 598 6.21 2.95 -5.07
C HIS A 598 4.90 2.63 -4.33
N SER A 599 3.90 2.08 -5.02
CA SER A 599 2.63 1.72 -4.40
C SER A 599 2.61 0.31 -3.83
N ILE A 600 2.01 0.15 -2.65
CA ILE A 600 1.74 -1.14 -2.03
C ILE A 600 0.49 -1.72 -2.71
N PRO A 601 0.51 -2.98 -3.21
CA PRO A 601 -0.62 -3.55 -3.94
C PRO A 601 -1.94 -3.48 -3.17
N LEU A 602 -1.92 -3.81 -1.88
CA LEU A 602 -3.10 -3.70 -1.03
C LEU A 602 -2.70 -3.45 0.42
N VAL A 603 -3.39 -2.53 1.07
CA VAL A 603 -3.21 -2.21 2.50
C VAL A 603 -4.52 -2.38 3.25
N VAL A 604 -4.44 -2.87 4.48
CA VAL A 604 -5.62 -3.17 5.30
C VAL A 604 -5.46 -2.60 6.71
N GLY A 605 -6.57 -2.09 7.25
CA GLY A 605 -6.67 -1.49 8.57
C GLY A 605 -8.05 -1.66 9.18
N LEU A 606 -8.15 -1.42 10.50
CA LEU A 606 -9.46 -1.34 11.17
C LEU A 606 -10.17 -0.02 10.84
N PRO A 607 -11.52 0.02 10.91
CA PRO A 607 -12.26 1.28 10.83
C PRO A 607 -11.74 2.29 11.85
N ASN A 608 -11.56 3.54 11.42
CA ASN A 608 -11.04 4.66 12.23
C ASN A 608 -9.63 4.45 12.81
N LYS A 609 -8.86 3.48 12.31
CA LYS A 609 -7.43 3.33 12.61
C LYS A 609 -6.62 3.43 11.32
N PRO A 610 -5.36 3.89 11.38
CA PRO A 610 -4.48 3.87 10.21
C PRO A 610 -4.27 2.44 9.73
N PHE A 611 -3.99 2.31 8.44
CA PHE A 611 -3.57 1.04 7.82
C PHE A 611 -2.33 0.50 8.52
N ALA A 612 -2.25 -0.82 8.66
CA ALA A 612 -1.19 -1.49 9.41
C ALA A 612 -0.65 -2.75 8.72
N LEU A 613 -1.44 -3.38 7.85
CA LEU A 613 -1.05 -4.57 7.09
C LEU A 613 -0.83 -4.19 5.63
N ALA A 614 0.35 -4.51 5.09
CA ALA A 614 0.66 -4.46 3.68
C ALA A 614 0.59 -5.89 3.10
N VAL A 615 -0.15 -6.05 2.01
CA VAL A 615 -0.31 -7.31 1.29
C VAL A 615 0.40 -7.19 -0.05
N LEU A 616 1.43 -8.01 -0.23
CA LEU A 616 2.17 -8.16 -1.48
C LEU A 616 1.60 -9.29 -2.33
N THR A 617 1.85 -9.25 -3.63
CA THR A 617 1.45 -10.27 -4.61
C THR A 617 2.50 -10.38 -5.71
N ASP A 618 2.48 -11.50 -6.40
CA ASP A 618 3.17 -11.79 -7.66
C ASP A 618 2.60 -11.04 -8.88
N ASP A 619 2.40 -9.73 -8.75
CA ASP A 619 2.03 -8.87 -9.88
C ASP A 619 3.18 -8.72 -10.89
N ALA A 620 2.92 -8.04 -12.01
CA ALA A 620 3.93 -7.78 -13.04
C ALA A 620 5.18 -7.07 -12.48
N ARG A 621 5.02 -6.23 -11.45
CA ARG A 621 6.13 -5.51 -10.81
C ARG A 621 6.97 -6.46 -9.96
N PHE A 622 6.34 -7.32 -9.17
CA PHE A 622 7.04 -8.35 -8.42
C PHE A 622 7.83 -9.27 -9.35
N MET A 623 7.24 -9.66 -10.48
CA MET A 623 7.86 -10.56 -11.45
C MET A 623 8.96 -9.91 -12.29
N SER A 624 8.95 -8.59 -12.48
CA SER A 624 10.01 -7.86 -13.21
C SER A 624 11.32 -7.72 -12.43
N ILE A 625 11.30 -7.91 -11.11
CA ILE A 625 12.50 -7.84 -10.26
C ILE A 625 13.36 -9.09 -10.49
N GLU A 626 14.47 -8.95 -11.20
CA GLU A 626 15.38 -10.06 -11.54
C GLU A 626 15.91 -10.81 -10.31
N SER A 627 16.26 -10.08 -9.24
CA SER A 627 16.86 -10.65 -8.03
C SER A 627 15.82 -11.31 -7.14
N THR A 628 15.88 -12.64 -6.99
CA THR A 628 15.01 -13.41 -6.06
C THR A 628 15.15 -12.94 -4.61
N ARG A 629 16.37 -12.52 -4.22
CA ARG A 629 16.65 -11.95 -2.89
C ARG A 629 15.97 -10.59 -2.72
N GLU A 630 16.00 -9.73 -3.74
CA GLU A 630 15.32 -8.45 -3.69
C GLU A 630 13.82 -8.65 -3.55
N ARG A 631 13.27 -9.48 -4.43
CA ARG A 631 11.85 -9.79 -4.56
C ARG A 631 11.21 -10.38 -3.30
N ASN A 632 11.81 -11.43 -2.73
CA ASN A 632 11.20 -12.17 -1.62
C ASN A 632 11.67 -11.72 -0.23
N ARG A 633 12.86 -11.11 -0.11
CA ARG A 633 13.43 -10.73 1.18
C ARG A 633 13.52 -9.22 1.38
N VAL A 634 14.13 -8.50 0.43
CA VAL A 634 14.44 -7.06 0.63
C VAL A 634 13.17 -6.23 0.64
N LEU A 635 12.23 -6.45 -0.28
CA LEU A 635 10.96 -5.72 -0.34
C LEU A 635 10.17 -5.84 0.97
N ALA A 636 10.01 -7.06 1.49
CA ALA A 636 9.33 -7.29 2.75
C ALA A 636 10.04 -6.58 3.92
N GLN A 637 11.37 -6.69 4.00
CA GLN A 637 12.16 -6.01 5.04
C GLN A 637 12.06 -4.48 4.97
N ASP A 638 11.96 -3.92 3.76
CA ASP A 638 11.83 -2.48 3.57
C ASP A 638 10.44 -1.99 4.03
N LEU A 639 9.37 -2.72 3.71
CA LEU A 639 8.03 -2.44 4.23
C LEU A 639 7.94 -2.61 5.76
N GLU A 640 8.56 -3.65 6.32
CA GLU A 640 8.67 -3.83 7.78
C GLU A 640 9.44 -2.66 8.43
N TYR A 641 10.52 -2.20 7.80
CA TYR A 641 11.26 -1.03 8.26
C TYR A 641 10.41 0.26 8.24
N LEU A 642 9.49 0.38 7.27
CA LEU A 642 8.51 1.45 7.17
C LEU A 642 7.36 1.35 8.20
N GLY A 643 7.31 0.24 8.94
CA GLY A 643 6.36 0.01 10.04
C GLY A 643 5.17 -0.88 9.66
N TRP A 644 5.15 -1.44 8.45
CA TRP A 644 4.08 -2.35 8.01
C TRP A 644 4.26 -3.75 8.59
N SER A 645 3.16 -4.39 8.96
CA SER A 645 3.13 -5.85 8.96
C SER A 645 3.00 -6.31 7.52
N VAL A 646 3.82 -7.25 7.07
CA VAL A 646 3.83 -7.70 5.68
C VAL A 646 3.29 -9.11 5.57
N MET A 647 2.49 -9.35 4.54
CA MET A 647 1.96 -10.66 4.16
C MET A 647 2.00 -10.79 2.64
N ASN A 648 2.25 -11.99 2.13
CA ASN A 648 2.10 -12.29 0.71
C ASN A 648 0.78 -13.02 0.47
N VAL A 649 0.09 -12.62 -0.59
CA VAL A 649 -1.03 -13.35 -1.17
C VAL A 649 -0.68 -13.61 -2.63
N TRP A 650 -0.56 -14.89 -2.98
CA TRP A 650 -0.21 -15.31 -4.33
C TRP A 650 -1.46 -15.29 -5.22
N SER A 651 -1.31 -14.87 -6.47
CA SER A 651 -2.37 -14.74 -7.46
C SER A 651 -3.17 -16.02 -7.62
N VAL A 652 -2.48 -17.18 -7.64
CA VAL A 652 -3.09 -18.51 -7.68
C VAL A 652 -3.99 -18.75 -6.46
N GLY A 653 -3.53 -18.39 -5.26
CA GLY A 653 -4.32 -18.54 -4.03
C GLY A 653 -5.54 -17.62 -4.01
N ALA A 654 -5.37 -16.36 -4.44
CA ALA A 654 -6.46 -15.39 -4.56
C ALA A 654 -7.52 -15.82 -5.59
N PHE A 655 -7.10 -16.45 -6.69
CA PHE A 655 -8.01 -16.94 -7.74
C PHE A 655 -8.75 -18.21 -7.32
N VAL A 656 -8.05 -19.20 -6.77
CA VAL A 656 -8.62 -20.53 -6.46
C VAL A 656 -9.53 -20.49 -5.23
N ASN A 657 -9.13 -19.77 -4.17
CA ASN A 657 -9.92 -19.68 -2.94
C ASN A 657 -9.77 -18.30 -2.27
N PRO A 658 -10.43 -17.26 -2.80
CA PRO A 658 -10.34 -15.91 -2.27
C PRO A 658 -10.83 -15.83 -0.81
N GLU A 659 -11.88 -16.57 -0.43
CA GLU A 659 -12.39 -16.56 0.96
C GLU A 659 -11.35 -17.02 1.97
N LYS A 660 -10.57 -18.05 1.66
CA LYS A 660 -9.48 -18.53 2.53
C LYS A 660 -8.40 -17.46 2.73
N GLU A 661 -8.05 -16.73 1.67
CA GLU A 661 -7.06 -15.64 1.77
C GLU A 661 -7.62 -14.43 2.53
N VAL A 662 -8.91 -14.10 2.37
CA VAL A 662 -9.60 -13.10 3.21
C VAL A 662 -9.54 -13.49 4.68
N GLU A 663 -9.84 -14.74 5.02
CA GLU A 663 -9.77 -15.24 6.41
C GLU A 663 -8.37 -15.13 7.01
N ARG A 664 -7.33 -15.43 6.23
CA ARG A 664 -5.93 -15.25 6.64
C ARG A 664 -5.60 -13.79 6.93
N ILE A 665 -6.03 -12.87 6.06
CA ILE A 665 -5.84 -11.42 6.22
C ILE A 665 -6.56 -10.92 7.49
N VAL A 666 -7.83 -11.31 7.68
CA VAL A 666 -8.62 -10.93 8.87
C VAL A 666 -7.98 -11.48 10.15
N SER A 667 -7.55 -12.73 10.15
CA SER A 667 -6.86 -13.34 11.30
C SER A 667 -5.59 -12.57 11.64
N ARG A 668 -4.78 -12.24 10.63
CA ARG A 668 -3.53 -11.50 10.82
C ARG A 668 -3.76 -10.11 11.41
N ILE A 669 -4.77 -9.39 10.93
CA ILE A 669 -5.17 -8.11 11.52
C ILE A 669 -5.62 -8.27 12.97
N GLY A 670 -6.41 -9.30 13.26
CA GLY A 670 -6.86 -9.60 14.62
C GLY A 670 -5.67 -9.79 15.59
N GLU A 671 -4.62 -10.48 15.16
CA GLU A 671 -3.39 -10.67 15.95
C GLU A 671 -2.63 -9.35 16.18
N LEU A 672 -2.49 -8.53 15.13
CA LEU A 672 -1.74 -7.27 15.20
C LEU A 672 -2.36 -6.31 16.22
N TYR A 673 -3.68 -6.15 16.22
CA TYR A 673 -4.34 -5.23 17.14
C TYR A 673 -4.49 -5.79 18.56
N LYS A 674 -4.61 -7.12 18.74
CA LYS A 674 -4.55 -7.74 20.08
C LYS A 674 -3.18 -7.57 20.74
N SER A 675 -2.12 -7.68 19.95
CA SER A 675 -0.74 -7.54 20.43
C SER A 675 -0.40 -6.07 20.77
N GLY A 676 -0.98 -5.12 20.03
CA GLY A 676 -0.82 -3.69 20.27
C GLY A 676 -1.57 -3.11 21.48
N GLU A 677 -2.49 -3.85 22.09
CA GLU A 677 -3.16 -3.47 23.35
C GLU A 677 -2.41 -3.96 24.60
N GLN A 678 -1.41 -4.83 24.44
CA GLN A 678 -0.61 -5.40 25.53
C GLN A 678 0.78 -4.75 25.69
N GLN A 679 1.17 -3.86 24.78
CA GLN A 679 2.39 -3.03 24.84
C GLN A 679 2.03 -1.59 25.19
#